data_AF-A0A835QZX9-F1
#
_entry.id   AF-A0A835QZX9-F1
#
_cell.length_a   1.000
_cell.length_b   1.000
_cell.length_c   1.000
_cell.angle_alpha   90.00
_cell.angle_beta   90.00
_cell.angle_gamma   90.00
#
_symmetry.space_group_name_H-M   'P 1'
#
loop_
_entity.id
_entity.type
_entity.pdbx_description
1 polymer ?
#
loop_
_entity_poly.entity_id
_entity_poly.type
_entity_poly.pdbx_seq_one_letter_code
_entity_poly.pdbx_strand_id
1 'polypeptide(L)'
;MAASLSFKRSDSIAESMPEALRQSRYQMKRCFARYVSHGKRLMKNKQLMEELEKSMDDKVEKTKLMEGFLGYIICSTQEAVVLPPFVAFAVRPHPGIWEFVKVNSDDLAVDGITAADYLKLKELIFDEIWSKDENALEVDFGVLDQATPHLTLPSSIGQGMQFMARILSSRLHEKSESMKQFLDYLLALNYRGENLMINSTLNTVNKLQTALLLAEVFVSGLPKNTPFQKFEERFEEWGLEKGWGDTAERVKETLNCLSEVLQAPDPVNLSKFFSRVPSIFNIVIFSIHGYFGQTDVLGLPDTGGQVVYILDQVRAIEEELLLRIKQQGLSLKPQILIVTRQIPESQGTKCNQELEPILDTKHSHILRIPFKTDNGVLKNWVSRFDIYPYLERYAQDAANKISDHLEGKPDLIIGNYTDGNLVASLMASKLGVTQGTIAHALEKTKYEDSDMKWKEFDPKYHFSCQFTADMIAMNSADFIITSTYQEIAGSKDRPGQYESHYAFTMPGLCRFVSGINVFHPKFNIASPGADQSVYFPHTQKQKRLTNFHPAIDELLYSQVENDEHIGYLADKTKPIIFSMARLDTVKNISGLTEWYGKNKRLREFANLVVVAGLLDTSKSKDREEINEIKKMHSLMEKYQLKGHFRWIAAQTDRYRNGELYRCVADTKGVFVQPALYEAFGLTVIEAMNCGLPTFATNQGGPAEIIIDGVSGFHIDPNNGEESSNKIADFFEKCKGDVSYWHKFSTAGLVRIYESYTWKIYANKALSMGAIYGFWRQLNKDEKQAKQRYIQMFYNLQFRNLVTKMRASSTEATQYDKVPKKEMTAVKPLPQQPSSIQRQADSGLLRSLTDFFQKKAPPTKASGHQS
;
A
#
# COMPACT_ATOMS: atom_id res chain seq x y z
N MET A 1 25.80 21.92 7.93
CA MET A 1 27.23 22.19 7.64
C MET A 1 27.71 21.16 6.64
N ALA A 2 27.86 21.56 5.39
CA ALA A 2 28.11 20.68 4.25
C ALA A 2 29.19 21.34 3.39
N ALA A 3 30.46 21.28 3.82
CA ALA A 3 31.59 21.78 3.04
C ALA A 3 32.94 21.28 3.60
N SER A 4 33.23 19.98 3.52
CA SER A 4 34.63 19.49 3.60
C SER A 4 34.85 18.02 3.19
N LEU A 5 33.92 17.37 2.47
CA LEU A 5 34.15 16.00 1.98
C LEU A 5 34.47 16.04 0.48
N SER A 6 35.74 16.25 0.13
CA SER A 6 36.24 16.04 -1.23
C SER A 6 36.52 14.55 -1.45
N PHE A 7 35.48 13.77 -1.75
CA PHE A 7 35.69 12.40 -2.20
C PHE A 7 35.62 12.33 -3.73
N LYS A 8 36.63 11.69 -4.34
CA LYS A 8 36.54 11.22 -5.73
C LYS A 8 35.43 10.17 -5.76
N ARG A 9 34.33 10.51 -6.43
CA ARG A 9 33.03 9.82 -6.39
C ARG A 9 32.99 8.51 -7.21
N SER A 10 34.15 7.94 -7.55
CA SER A 10 34.30 6.80 -8.49
C SER A 10 34.60 5.47 -7.82
N ASP A 11 35.01 5.45 -6.55
CA ASP A 11 35.63 4.28 -5.94
C ASP A 11 34.62 3.53 -5.05
N SER A 12 34.55 2.20 -5.18
CA SER A 12 33.65 1.34 -4.39
C SER A 12 34.00 1.34 -2.90
N ILE A 13 33.06 0.91 -2.03
CA ILE A 13 33.34 0.75 -0.60
C ILE A 13 34.46 -0.27 -0.39
N ALA A 14 34.51 -1.33 -1.19
CA ALA A 14 35.58 -2.32 -1.13
C ALA A 14 36.97 -1.72 -1.39
N GLU A 15 37.07 -0.75 -2.31
CA GLU A 15 38.33 -0.06 -2.65
C GLU A 15 38.71 1.02 -1.61
N SER A 16 37.71 1.69 -1.04
CA SER A 16 37.92 2.86 -0.17
C SER A 16 38.01 2.51 1.33
N MET A 17 37.35 1.45 1.78
CA MET A 17 37.32 1.01 3.18
C MET A 17 38.70 0.62 3.75
N PRO A 18 39.61 -0.05 3.00
CA PRO A 18 40.97 -0.35 3.47
C PRO A 18 41.74 0.88 3.96
N GLU A 19 41.67 1.98 3.22
CA GLU A 19 42.36 3.22 3.57
C GLU A 19 41.72 3.87 4.81
N ALA A 20 40.39 3.88 4.89
CA ALA A 20 39.68 4.39 6.07
C ALA A 20 39.98 3.58 7.35
N LEU A 21 40.08 2.25 7.24
CA LEU A 21 40.51 1.39 8.35
C LEU A 21 41.96 1.64 8.75
N ARG A 22 42.85 1.96 7.79
CA ARG A 22 44.27 2.27 8.05
C ARG A 22 44.43 3.56 8.86
N GLN A 23 43.63 4.59 8.58
CA GLN A 23 43.68 5.88 9.28
C GLN A 23 43.32 5.79 10.77
N SER A 24 42.55 4.77 11.17
CA SER A 24 42.13 4.53 12.57
C SER A 24 42.44 3.09 13.03
N ARG A 25 43.57 2.54 12.58
CA ARG A 25 43.89 1.09 12.69
C ARG A 25 43.79 0.54 14.11
N TYR A 26 44.30 1.28 15.10
CA TYR A 26 44.32 0.82 16.49
C TYR A 26 42.90 0.69 17.07
N GLN A 27 42.09 1.73 16.92
CA GLN A 27 40.69 1.77 17.36
C GLN A 27 39.87 0.72 16.61
N MET A 28 40.10 0.55 15.30
CA MET A 28 39.37 -0.43 14.51
C MET A 28 39.72 -1.87 14.87
N LYS A 29 40.98 -2.19 15.19
CA LYS A 29 41.30 -3.51 15.75
C LYS A 29 40.54 -3.79 17.05
N ARG A 30 40.46 -2.80 17.96
CA ARG A 30 39.66 -2.92 19.19
C ARG A 30 38.17 -3.13 18.88
N CYS A 31 37.61 -2.33 17.97
CA CYS A 31 36.21 -2.42 17.57
C CYS A 31 35.87 -3.78 16.95
N PHE A 32 36.66 -4.24 15.98
CA PHE A 32 36.45 -5.52 15.32
C PHE A 32 36.65 -6.71 16.28
N ALA A 33 37.60 -6.63 17.21
CA ALA A 33 37.73 -7.61 18.30
C ALA A 33 36.45 -7.69 19.14
N ARG A 34 35.78 -6.56 19.42
CA ARG A 34 34.48 -6.53 20.11
C ARG A 34 33.33 -7.07 19.26
N TYR A 35 33.34 -6.82 17.95
CA TYR A 35 32.35 -7.40 17.06
C TYR A 35 32.41 -8.94 17.08
N VAL A 36 33.61 -9.53 16.99
CA VAL A 36 33.78 -10.99 16.96
C VAL A 36 33.69 -11.67 18.34
N SER A 37 33.80 -10.92 19.45
CA SER A 37 33.98 -11.49 20.79
C SER A 37 32.83 -12.33 21.32
N HIS A 38 31.60 -12.19 20.81
CA HIS A 38 30.48 -13.04 21.23
C HIS A 38 30.04 -14.04 20.14
N GLY A 39 30.98 -14.45 19.28
CA GLY A 39 30.79 -15.57 18.35
C GLY A 39 29.91 -15.24 17.14
N LYS A 40 29.37 -16.30 16.52
CA LYS A 40 28.54 -16.21 15.31
C LYS A 40 27.22 -15.50 15.62
N ARG A 41 26.91 -14.39 14.95
CA ARG A 41 25.64 -13.65 15.13
C ARG A 41 25.36 -12.68 13.98
N LEU A 42 24.10 -12.28 13.85
CA LEU A 42 23.68 -11.14 13.03
C LEU A 42 23.64 -9.89 13.91
N MET A 43 24.26 -8.81 13.47
CA MET A 43 24.23 -7.50 14.14
C MET A 43 23.45 -6.49 13.30
N LYS A 44 22.50 -5.79 13.91
CA LYS A 44 21.81 -4.65 13.30
C LYS A 44 22.62 -3.37 13.51
N ASN A 45 22.34 -2.33 12.70
CA ASN A 45 23.07 -1.04 12.76
C ASN A 45 23.25 -0.50 14.18
N LYS A 46 22.19 -0.49 15.00
CA LYS A 46 22.24 0.00 16.38
C LYS A 46 23.30 -0.72 17.23
N GLN A 47 23.42 -2.04 17.09
CA GLN A 47 24.41 -2.84 17.82
C GLN A 47 25.83 -2.58 17.30
N LEU A 48 26.01 -2.37 16.00
CA LEU A 48 27.30 -1.98 15.41
C LEU A 48 27.74 -0.63 15.98
N MET A 49 26.84 0.34 15.98
CA MET A 49 27.06 1.66 16.55
C MET A 49 27.41 1.59 18.03
N GLU A 50 26.64 0.86 18.86
CA GLU A 50 26.92 0.72 20.29
C GLU A 50 28.30 0.11 20.57
N GLU A 51 28.72 -0.91 19.82
CA GLU A 51 30.03 -1.53 20.01
C GLU A 51 31.18 -0.67 19.48
N LEU A 52 30.95 0.10 18.40
CA LEU A 52 31.87 1.12 17.92
C LEU A 52 32.08 2.19 18.99
N GLU A 53 31.01 2.70 19.60
CA GLU A 53 31.09 3.72 20.65
C GLU A 53 31.85 3.22 21.88
N LYS A 54 31.62 1.97 22.31
CA LYS A 54 32.34 1.34 23.44
C LYS A 54 33.81 1.05 23.14
N SER A 55 34.21 1.03 21.87
CA SER A 55 35.60 0.78 21.48
C SER A 55 36.51 2.01 21.62
N MET A 56 35.92 3.18 21.89
CA MET A 56 36.57 4.48 21.89
C MET A 56 36.53 5.14 23.26
N ASP A 57 37.70 5.57 23.75
CA ASP A 57 37.84 6.19 25.07
C ASP A 57 37.81 7.74 24.99
N ASP A 58 38.17 8.33 23.83
CA ASP A 58 38.22 9.79 23.60
C ASP A 58 37.03 10.30 22.76
N LYS A 59 36.37 11.36 23.25
CA LYS A 59 35.24 12.04 22.60
C LYS A 59 35.64 12.76 21.31
N VAL A 60 36.86 13.26 21.20
CA VAL A 60 37.37 13.95 20.00
C VAL A 60 37.63 12.96 18.88
N GLU A 61 38.27 11.84 19.19
CA GLU A 61 38.49 10.74 18.23
C GLU A 61 37.17 10.13 17.75
N LYS A 62 36.21 9.94 18.68
CA LYS A 62 34.85 9.49 18.35
C LYS A 62 34.20 10.42 17.32
N THR A 63 34.25 11.72 17.55
CA THR A 63 33.64 12.71 16.65
C THR A 63 34.32 12.68 15.28
N LYS A 64 35.66 12.63 15.24
CA LYS A 64 36.44 12.59 13.99
C LYS A 64 36.17 11.33 13.17
N LEU A 65 36.00 10.17 13.79
CA LEU A 65 35.69 8.93 13.08
C LEU A 65 34.25 8.92 12.54
N MET A 66 33.30 9.41 13.35
CA MET A 66 31.90 9.53 12.95
C MET A 66 31.69 10.49 11.79
N GLU A 67 32.48 11.58 11.74
CA GLU A 67 32.49 12.53 10.63
C GLU A 67 33.29 12.03 9.40
N GLY A 68 34.08 10.97 9.57
CA GLY A 68 34.92 10.37 8.54
C GLY A 68 34.20 9.33 7.66
N PHE A 69 34.90 8.82 6.65
CA PHE A 69 34.36 7.83 5.70
C PHE A 69 33.94 6.52 6.36
N LEU A 70 34.65 6.08 7.41
CA LEU A 70 34.30 4.87 8.13
C LEU A 70 33.01 5.04 8.95
N GLY A 71 32.83 6.20 9.60
CA GLY A 71 31.57 6.59 10.21
C GLY A 71 30.43 6.56 9.21
N TYR A 72 30.63 7.11 8.01
CA TYR A 72 29.67 7.03 6.91
C TYR A 72 29.32 5.59 6.50
N ILE A 73 30.30 4.70 6.33
CA ILE A 73 30.05 3.27 6.01
C ILE A 73 29.22 2.61 7.11
N ILE A 74 29.60 2.78 8.38
CA ILE A 74 28.91 2.14 9.50
C ILE A 74 27.49 2.70 9.65
N CYS A 75 27.30 4.02 9.54
CA CYS A 75 25.97 4.63 9.54
C CYS A 75 25.09 4.15 8.38
N SER A 76 25.68 3.88 7.21
CA SER A 76 24.96 3.39 6.03
C SER A 76 24.79 1.85 6.03
N THR A 77 25.39 1.14 6.98
CA THR A 77 25.26 -0.32 7.11
C THR A 77 23.90 -0.68 7.69
N GLN A 78 23.16 -1.55 7.01
CA GLN A 78 21.84 -1.99 7.49
C GLN A 78 21.98 -3.13 8.52
N GLU A 79 22.85 -4.09 8.21
CA GLU A 79 23.18 -5.22 9.06
C GLU A 79 24.57 -5.75 8.73
N ALA A 80 25.15 -6.49 9.68
CA ALA A 80 26.41 -7.19 9.50
C ALA A 80 26.33 -8.62 10.06
N VAL A 81 26.90 -9.55 9.31
CA VAL A 81 27.06 -10.96 9.66
C VAL A 81 28.43 -11.13 10.33
N VAL A 82 28.45 -11.59 11.58
CA VAL A 82 29.66 -11.88 12.33
C VAL A 82 29.93 -13.38 12.30
N LEU A 83 31.07 -13.77 11.73
CA LEU A 83 31.56 -15.14 11.65
C LEU A 83 33.07 -15.13 11.92
N PRO A 84 33.52 -15.24 13.19
CA PRO A 84 34.93 -15.04 13.54
C PRO A 84 35.89 -15.88 12.67
N PRO A 85 36.99 -15.29 12.14
CA PRO A 85 37.47 -13.91 12.39
C PRO A 85 36.84 -12.84 11.47
N PHE A 86 35.83 -13.16 10.67
CA PHE A 86 35.25 -12.25 9.67
C PHE A 86 34.00 -11.50 10.17
N VAL A 87 33.83 -10.29 9.64
CA VAL A 87 32.58 -9.51 9.73
C VAL A 87 32.21 -9.06 8.32
N ALA A 88 31.04 -9.49 7.83
CA ALA A 88 30.51 -9.08 6.53
C ALA A 88 29.42 -8.03 6.69
N PHE A 89 29.51 -6.92 5.96
CA PHE A 89 28.62 -5.77 6.04
C PHE A 89 27.73 -5.70 4.80
N ALA A 90 26.43 -5.51 5.01
CA ALA A 90 25.50 -5.07 3.96
C ALA A 90 25.34 -3.55 4.05
N VAL A 91 26.05 -2.84 3.19
CA VAL A 91 26.09 -1.37 3.18
C VAL A 91 25.14 -0.83 2.13
N ARG A 92 24.31 0.13 2.54
CA ARG A 92 23.33 0.80 1.68
C ARG A 92 23.62 2.29 1.61
N PRO A 93 24.58 2.74 0.78
CA PRO A 93 24.98 4.14 0.72
C PRO A 93 23.86 5.06 0.22
N HIS A 94 23.02 4.58 -0.70
CA HIS A 94 21.89 5.32 -1.25
C HIS A 94 20.70 4.39 -1.47
N PRO A 95 19.47 4.94 -1.55
CA PRO A 95 18.30 4.14 -1.90
C PRO A 95 18.47 3.34 -3.19
N GLY A 96 18.23 2.03 -3.10
CA GLY A 96 18.36 1.08 -4.21
C GLY A 96 19.79 0.60 -4.48
N ILE A 97 20.81 1.13 -3.82
CA ILE A 97 22.22 0.77 -4.04
C ILE A 97 22.73 0.01 -2.82
N TRP A 98 23.20 -1.21 -3.06
CA TRP A 98 23.75 -2.10 -2.05
C TRP A 98 25.16 -2.52 -2.42
N GLU A 99 26.06 -2.48 -1.44
CA GLU A 99 27.41 -2.99 -1.54
C GLU A 99 27.67 -3.94 -0.38
N PHE A 100 28.33 -5.06 -0.66
CA PHE A 100 28.63 -6.09 0.33
C PHE A 100 30.15 -6.22 0.46
N VAL A 101 30.64 -6.11 1.69
CA VAL A 101 32.07 -6.21 1.98
C VAL A 101 32.32 -7.12 3.16
N LYS A 102 33.40 -7.89 3.13
CA LYS A 102 33.83 -8.79 4.21
C LYS A 102 35.17 -8.33 4.73
N VAL A 103 35.27 -8.17 6.05
CA VAL A 103 36.48 -7.67 6.73
C VAL A 103 37.01 -8.72 7.68
N ASN A 104 38.32 -8.98 7.64
CA ASN A 104 38.99 -9.82 8.62
C ASN A 104 39.34 -8.99 9.88
N SER A 105 38.90 -9.43 11.05
CA SER A 105 39.12 -8.73 12.32
C SER A 105 40.57 -8.69 12.78
N ASP A 106 41.42 -9.63 12.34
CA ASP A 106 42.81 -9.75 12.81
C ASP A 106 43.75 -8.75 12.11
N ASP A 107 43.64 -8.61 10.79
CA ASP A 107 44.53 -7.80 9.95
C ASP A 107 43.84 -6.59 9.29
N LEU A 108 42.51 -6.52 9.36
CA LEU A 108 41.64 -5.51 8.73
C LEU A 108 41.67 -5.55 7.19
N ALA A 109 41.99 -6.70 6.58
CA ALA A 109 41.84 -6.90 5.15
C ALA A 109 40.35 -6.86 4.75
N VAL A 110 40.05 -6.22 3.62
CA VAL A 110 38.68 -6.02 3.11
C VAL A 110 38.56 -6.71 1.75
N ASP A 111 37.55 -7.56 1.60
CA ASP A 111 37.15 -8.18 0.35
C ASP A 111 35.78 -7.63 -0.07
N GLY A 112 35.63 -7.21 -1.32
CA GLY A 112 34.30 -7.02 -1.94
C GLY A 112 33.67 -8.40 -2.20
N ILE A 113 32.41 -8.58 -1.83
CA ILE A 113 31.69 -9.85 -2.00
C ILE A 113 30.37 -9.62 -2.76
N THR A 114 29.82 -10.68 -3.36
CA THR A 114 28.52 -10.58 -4.04
C THR A 114 27.36 -10.67 -3.04
N ALA A 115 26.15 -10.32 -3.48
CA ALA A 115 24.93 -10.55 -2.70
C ALA A 115 24.76 -12.04 -2.35
N ALA A 116 25.07 -12.94 -3.29
CA ALA A 116 25.01 -14.39 -3.07
C ALA A 116 25.97 -14.83 -1.97
N ASP A 117 27.21 -14.34 -1.98
CA ASP A 117 28.21 -14.63 -0.95
C ASP A 117 27.76 -14.11 0.43
N TYR A 118 27.25 -12.87 0.49
CA TYR A 118 26.74 -12.31 1.73
C TYR A 118 25.58 -13.15 2.30
N LEU A 119 24.63 -13.57 1.46
CA LEU A 119 23.51 -14.42 1.88
C LEU A 119 23.99 -15.80 2.36
N LYS A 120 24.98 -16.41 1.71
CA LYS A 120 25.61 -17.67 2.19
C LYS A 120 26.23 -17.50 3.57
N LEU A 121 26.94 -16.41 3.81
CA LEU A 121 27.49 -16.08 5.13
C LEU A 121 26.37 -15.89 6.16
N LYS A 122 25.28 -15.19 5.79
CA LYS A 122 24.12 -14.99 6.66
C LYS A 122 23.46 -16.32 7.05
N GLU A 123 23.35 -17.25 6.10
CA GLU A 123 22.77 -18.58 6.33
C GLU A 123 23.59 -19.43 7.31
N LEU A 124 24.93 -19.28 7.39
CA LEU A 124 25.76 -20.03 8.36
C LEU A 124 25.36 -19.79 9.82
N ILE A 125 24.63 -18.71 10.12
CA ILE A 125 24.11 -18.43 11.45
C ILE A 125 22.88 -19.29 11.76
N PHE A 126 22.06 -19.62 10.75
CA PHE A 126 20.74 -20.22 10.92
C PHE A 126 20.65 -21.66 10.41
N ASP A 127 21.35 -22.00 9.34
CA ASP A 127 21.32 -23.31 8.67
C ASP A 127 22.67 -23.58 7.96
N GLU A 128 23.60 -24.19 8.69
CA GLU A 128 24.96 -24.47 8.19
C GLU A 128 24.99 -25.51 7.07
N ILE A 129 24.01 -26.42 7.03
CA ILE A 129 23.90 -27.45 5.98
C ILE A 129 23.50 -26.77 4.67
N TRP A 130 22.45 -25.95 4.70
CA TRP A 130 21.99 -25.22 3.51
C TRP A 130 23.05 -24.27 2.95
N SER A 131 23.75 -23.55 3.80
CA SER A 131 24.79 -22.61 3.37
C SER A 131 25.93 -23.28 2.58
N LYS A 132 26.26 -24.53 2.92
CA LYS A 132 27.33 -25.31 2.29
C LYS A 132 26.85 -26.18 1.12
N ASP A 133 25.55 -26.20 0.82
CA ASP A 133 25.02 -26.97 -0.29
C ASP A 133 25.29 -26.24 -1.62
N GLU A 134 26.20 -26.81 -2.42
CA GLU A 134 26.54 -26.30 -3.75
C GLU A 134 25.35 -26.36 -4.74
N ASN A 135 24.33 -27.16 -4.44
CA ASN A 135 23.12 -27.29 -5.26
C ASN A 135 21.94 -26.48 -4.69
N ALA A 136 22.15 -25.66 -3.66
CA ALA A 136 21.12 -24.78 -3.13
C ALA A 136 20.55 -23.87 -4.23
N LEU A 137 19.22 -23.83 -4.35
CA LEU A 137 18.54 -23.08 -5.40
C LEU A 137 18.79 -21.56 -5.26
N GLU A 138 19.49 -20.98 -6.22
CA GLU A 138 19.61 -19.53 -6.40
C GLU A 138 18.63 -19.02 -7.46
N VAL A 139 17.88 -17.99 -7.10
CA VAL A 139 16.88 -17.33 -7.94
C VAL A 139 17.40 -15.94 -8.32
N ASP A 140 17.59 -15.73 -9.62
CA ASP A 140 18.10 -14.49 -10.19
C ASP A 140 17.17 -14.00 -11.31
N PHE A 141 16.32 -13.03 -10.99
CA PHE A 141 15.51 -12.34 -11.98
C PHE A 141 16.26 -11.20 -12.69
N GLY A 142 17.38 -10.74 -12.12
CA GLY A 142 18.15 -9.62 -12.67
C GLY A 142 18.82 -9.96 -14.00
N VAL A 143 19.31 -11.20 -14.15
CA VAL A 143 19.88 -11.69 -15.42
C VAL A 143 18.85 -11.66 -16.56
N LEU A 144 17.57 -11.84 -16.25
CA LEU A 144 16.48 -11.84 -17.23
C LEU A 144 16.03 -10.43 -17.63
N ASP A 145 16.46 -9.41 -16.90
CA ASP A 145 16.10 -8.01 -17.14
C ASP A 145 17.18 -7.22 -17.91
N GLN A 146 18.29 -7.86 -18.33
CA GLN A 146 19.43 -7.17 -18.98
C GLN A 146 19.06 -6.36 -20.23
N ALA A 147 18.08 -6.82 -21.02
CA ALA A 147 17.62 -6.10 -22.21
C ALA A 147 16.74 -4.88 -21.87
N THR A 148 16.21 -4.80 -20.65
CA THR A 148 15.35 -3.71 -20.21
C THR A 148 16.21 -2.54 -19.71
N PRO A 149 16.02 -1.32 -20.24
CA PRO A 149 16.71 -0.14 -19.71
C PRO A 149 16.25 0.16 -18.28
N HIS A 150 17.20 0.50 -17.42
CA HIS A 150 16.97 0.82 -16.01
C HIS A 150 17.18 2.29 -15.73
N LEU A 151 16.49 2.80 -14.70
CA LEU A 151 16.83 4.07 -14.10
C LEU A 151 18.16 3.93 -13.33
N THR A 152 18.87 5.04 -13.10
CA THR A 152 20.15 5.03 -12.36
C THR A 152 20.19 6.05 -11.22
N LEU A 153 19.27 7.01 -11.22
CA LEU A 153 19.19 8.08 -10.22
C LEU A 153 18.16 7.70 -9.15
N PRO A 154 18.53 7.67 -7.85
CA PRO A 154 17.58 7.40 -6.77
C PRO A 154 16.35 8.31 -6.82
N SER A 155 16.53 9.59 -7.15
CA SER A 155 15.45 10.58 -7.28
C SER A 155 14.40 10.25 -8.35
N SER A 156 14.72 9.34 -9.28
CA SER A 156 13.83 8.96 -10.37
C SER A 156 13.07 7.65 -10.09
N ILE A 157 13.38 6.94 -9.00
CA ILE A 157 12.66 5.72 -8.61
C ILE A 157 11.16 6.03 -8.46
N GLY A 158 10.32 5.13 -8.99
CA GLY A 158 8.86 5.33 -9.00
C GLY A 158 8.33 6.26 -10.10
N GLN A 159 9.18 6.73 -11.02
CA GLN A 159 8.79 7.52 -12.20
C GLN A 159 8.84 6.71 -13.51
N GLY A 160 8.53 5.41 -13.43
CA GLY A 160 8.66 4.45 -14.52
C GLY A 160 7.97 4.88 -15.82
N MET A 161 6.71 5.34 -15.76
CA MET A 161 5.92 5.71 -16.94
C MET A 161 6.57 6.85 -17.74
N GLN A 162 7.13 7.86 -17.06
CA GLN A 162 7.81 8.97 -17.72
C GLN A 162 9.10 8.50 -18.41
N PHE A 163 9.84 7.60 -17.77
CA PHE A 163 11.03 6.99 -18.35
C PHE A 163 10.68 6.10 -19.55
N MET A 164 9.61 5.30 -19.44
CA MET A 164 9.08 4.48 -20.53
C MET A 164 8.67 5.31 -21.74
N ALA A 165 8.00 6.45 -21.53
CA ALA A 165 7.66 7.37 -22.62
C ALA A 165 8.91 7.88 -23.37
N ARG A 166 10.02 8.13 -22.65
CA ARG A 166 11.31 8.52 -23.26
C ARG A 166 11.93 7.39 -24.08
N ILE A 167 11.94 6.18 -23.55
CA ILE A 167 12.46 5.00 -24.27
C ILE A 167 11.65 4.72 -25.52
N LEU A 168 10.32 4.76 -25.40
CA LEU A 168 9.42 4.54 -26.53
C LEU A 168 9.65 5.59 -27.63
N SER A 169 9.74 6.87 -27.27
CA SER A 169 10.07 7.95 -28.22
C SER A 169 11.41 7.69 -28.93
N SER A 170 12.48 7.34 -28.19
CA SER A 170 13.77 7.01 -28.80
C SER A 170 13.70 5.81 -29.76
N ARG A 171 13.01 4.73 -29.36
CA ARG A 171 12.89 3.51 -30.19
C ARG A 171 12.08 3.75 -31.45
N LEU A 172 10.99 4.52 -31.36
CA LEU A 172 10.18 4.91 -32.51
C LEU A 172 10.97 5.79 -33.48
N HIS A 173 11.88 6.61 -32.98
CA HIS A 173 12.75 7.44 -33.83
C HIS A 173 13.80 6.61 -34.58
N GLU A 174 14.45 5.66 -33.91
CA GLU A 174 15.58 4.90 -34.46
C GLU A 174 15.18 3.74 -35.37
N LYS A 175 14.05 3.07 -35.10
CA LYS A 175 13.69 1.80 -35.75
C LYS A 175 12.41 1.91 -36.58
N SER A 176 12.56 1.79 -37.90
CA SER A 176 11.41 1.72 -38.83
C SER A 176 10.46 0.56 -38.50
N GLU A 177 10.98 -0.55 -37.95
CA GLU A 177 10.15 -1.68 -37.50
C GLU A 177 9.27 -1.31 -36.30
N SER A 178 9.79 -0.53 -35.34
CA SER A 178 9.01 -0.08 -34.18
C SER A 178 7.89 0.87 -34.58
N MET A 179 8.10 1.72 -35.59
CA MET A 179 7.02 2.53 -36.18
C MET A 179 5.95 1.67 -36.87
N LYS A 180 6.35 0.60 -37.54
CA LYS A 180 5.39 -0.37 -38.09
C LYS A 180 4.59 -1.05 -36.98
N GLN A 181 5.24 -1.48 -35.89
CA GLN A 181 4.55 -2.06 -34.74
C GLN A 181 3.59 -1.06 -34.07
N PHE A 182 3.93 0.23 -34.06
CA PHE A 182 3.01 1.28 -33.60
C PHE A 182 1.79 1.42 -34.50
N LEU A 183 1.98 1.36 -35.82
CA LEU A 183 0.86 1.34 -36.76
C LEU A 183 -0.01 0.08 -36.59
N ASP A 184 0.62 -1.09 -36.45
CA ASP A 184 -0.07 -2.37 -36.24
C ASP A 184 -0.88 -2.34 -34.93
N TYR A 185 -0.35 -1.67 -33.88
CA TYR A 185 -1.09 -1.43 -32.65
C TYR A 185 -2.36 -0.60 -32.88
N LEU A 186 -2.27 0.50 -33.64
CA LEU A 186 -3.42 1.35 -33.96
C LEU A 186 -4.46 0.61 -34.81
N LEU A 187 -4.01 -0.17 -35.80
CA LEU A 187 -4.89 -1.02 -36.62
C LEU A 187 -5.61 -2.11 -35.83
N ALA A 188 -5.01 -2.56 -34.73
CA ALA A 188 -5.58 -3.59 -33.87
C ALA A 188 -6.59 -3.04 -32.84
N LEU A 189 -6.77 -1.72 -32.74
CA LEU A 189 -7.74 -1.12 -31.83
C LEU A 189 -9.16 -1.40 -32.33
N ASN A 190 -9.89 -2.16 -31.52
CA ASN A 190 -11.24 -2.60 -31.80
C ASN A 190 -12.04 -2.67 -30.50
N TYR A 191 -13.33 -2.37 -30.58
CA TYR A 191 -14.27 -2.66 -29.51
C TYR A 191 -15.54 -3.31 -30.06
N ARG A 192 -15.85 -4.53 -29.60
CA ARG A 192 -17.06 -5.30 -29.98
C ARG A 192 -17.26 -5.43 -31.51
N GLY A 193 -16.17 -5.52 -32.27
CA GLY A 193 -16.23 -5.67 -33.72
C GLY A 193 -16.19 -4.35 -34.50
N GLU A 194 -16.27 -3.19 -33.84
CA GLU A 194 -16.06 -1.88 -34.45
C GLU A 194 -14.58 -1.48 -34.38
N ASN A 195 -14.00 -1.07 -35.51
CA ASN A 195 -12.63 -0.54 -35.55
C ASN A 195 -12.60 0.84 -34.90
N LEU A 196 -11.49 1.14 -34.22
CA LEU A 196 -11.26 2.43 -33.58
C LEU A 196 -10.01 3.07 -34.19
N MET A 197 -9.98 4.40 -34.19
CA MET A 197 -8.89 5.24 -34.72
C MET A 197 -8.69 5.10 -36.24
N ILE A 198 -8.22 3.96 -36.73
CA ILE A 198 -7.86 3.73 -38.13
C ILE A 198 -8.31 2.35 -38.60
N ASN A 199 -8.50 2.19 -39.91
CA ASN A 199 -8.81 0.89 -40.52
C ASN A 199 -7.72 0.40 -41.49
N SER A 200 -7.93 -0.79 -42.06
CA SER A 200 -6.96 -1.50 -42.91
C SER A 200 -6.55 -0.76 -44.19
N THR A 201 -7.24 0.32 -44.58
CA THR A 201 -6.82 1.17 -45.70
C THR A 201 -5.51 1.92 -45.40
N LEU A 202 -5.28 2.26 -44.13
CA LEU A 202 -4.09 2.97 -43.62
C LEU A 202 -3.00 2.00 -43.14
N ASN A 203 -2.60 1.06 -44.00
CA ASN A 203 -1.65 0.00 -43.66
C ASN A 203 -0.15 0.37 -43.77
N THR A 204 0.19 1.64 -44.03
CA THR A 204 1.57 2.13 -44.01
C THR A 204 1.66 3.49 -43.32
N VAL A 205 2.83 3.78 -42.73
CA VAL A 205 3.07 5.07 -42.02
C VAL A 205 2.84 6.26 -42.95
N ASN A 206 3.28 6.20 -44.21
CA ASN A 206 3.10 7.28 -45.17
C ASN A 206 1.61 7.54 -45.49
N LYS A 207 0.80 6.47 -45.62
CA LYS A 207 -0.64 6.62 -45.84
C LYS A 207 -1.29 7.27 -44.62
N LEU A 208 -0.94 6.83 -43.42
CA LEU A 208 -1.43 7.42 -42.18
C LEU A 208 -1.07 8.91 -42.09
N GLN A 209 0.21 9.28 -42.28
CA GLN A 209 0.64 10.69 -42.26
C GLN A 209 -0.13 11.55 -43.27
N THR A 210 -0.37 11.03 -44.48
CA THR A 210 -1.14 11.73 -45.52
C THR A 210 -2.59 11.94 -45.07
N ALA A 211 -3.23 10.91 -44.52
CA ALA A 211 -4.61 11.00 -44.04
C ALA A 211 -4.74 11.98 -42.85
N LEU A 212 -3.78 11.96 -41.92
CA LEU A 212 -3.75 12.89 -40.78
C LEU A 212 -3.63 14.35 -41.24
N LEU A 213 -2.76 14.64 -42.21
CA LEU A 213 -2.59 15.99 -42.75
C LEU A 213 -3.87 16.50 -43.43
N LEU A 214 -4.51 15.67 -44.25
CA LEU A 214 -5.78 16.01 -44.91
C LEU A 214 -6.89 16.27 -43.87
N ALA A 215 -6.99 15.41 -42.86
CA ALA A 215 -7.96 15.54 -41.78
C ALA A 215 -7.72 16.80 -40.94
N GLU A 216 -6.48 17.13 -40.59
CA GLU A 216 -6.15 18.34 -39.83
C GLU A 216 -6.56 19.61 -40.57
N VAL A 217 -6.25 19.70 -41.87
CA VAL A 217 -6.60 20.86 -42.71
C VAL A 217 -8.13 21.00 -42.79
N PHE A 218 -8.84 19.89 -43.00
CA PHE A 218 -10.29 19.88 -43.07
C PHE A 218 -10.95 20.33 -41.76
N VAL A 219 -10.54 19.74 -40.63
CA VAL A 219 -11.13 20.06 -39.31
C VAL A 219 -10.77 21.47 -38.87
N SER A 220 -9.61 22.00 -39.27
CA SER A 220 -9.23 23.40 -39.01
C SER A 220 -10.15 24.42 -39.67
N GLY A 221 -10.87 24.03 -40.73
CA GLY A 221 -11.89 24.86 -41.37
C GLY A 221 -13.25 24.85 -40.67
N LEU A 222 -13.46 23.98 -39.68
CA LEU A 222 -14.73 23.83 -38.97
C LEU A 222 -14.77 24.67 -37.68
N PRO A 223 -15.97 25.10 -37.22
CA PRO A 223 -16.13 25.64 -35.87
C PRO A 223 -15.68 24.64 -34.80
N LYS A 224 -14.97 25.12 -33.76
CA LYS A 224 -14.38 24.29 -32.69
C LYS A 224 -15.32 23.26 -32.08
N ASN A 225 -16.57 23.66 -31.83
CA ASN A 225 -17.60 22.83 -31.17
C ASN A 225 -18.39 21.94 -32.15
N THR A 226 -17.96 21.82 -33.42
CA THR A 226 -18.65 20.96 -34.40
C THR A 226 -18.56 19.50 -33.95
N PRO A 227 -19.69 18.79 -33.74
CA PRO A 227 -19.66 17.38 -33.30
C PRO A 227 -19.08 16.46 -34.37
N PHE A 228 -18.36 15.40 -33.95
CA PHE A 228 -17.74 14.41 -34.84
C PHE A 228 -18.73 13.80 -35.86
N GLN A 229 -19.96 13.53 -35.43
CA GLN A 229 -20.98 12.91 -36.27
C GLN A 229 -21.31 13.73 -37.54
N LYS A 230 -21.04 15.04 -37.55
CA LYS A 230 -21.29 15.89 -38.72
C LYS A 230 -20.27 15.71 -39.84
N PHE A 231 -19.13 15.09 -39.55
CA PHE A 231 -18.04 14.91 -40.51
C PHE A 231 -17.43 13.50 -40.46
N GLU A 232 -18.11 12.56 -39.81
CA GLU A 232 -17.74 11.16 -39.67
C GLU A 232 -17.57 10.46 -41.03
N GLU A 233 -18.56 10.58 -41.93
CA GLU A 233 -18.51 9.99 -43.28
C GLU A 233 -17.25 10.40 -44.05
N ARG A 234 -16.83 11.67 -43.89
CA ARG A 234 -15.62 12.18 -44.55
C ARG A 234 -14.33 11.60 -43.97
N PHE A 235 -14.32 11.30 -42.68
CA PHE A 235 -13.20 10.63 -42.01
C PHE A 235 -13.10 9.17 -42.43
N GLU A 236 -14.23 8.48 -42.53
CA GLU A 236 -14.30 7.09 -42.99
C GLU A 236 -13.74 6.94 -44.42
N GLU A 237 -14.03 7.88 -45.33
CA GLU A 237 -13.45 7.93 -46.68
C GLU A 237 -11.90 7.96 -46.68
N TRP A 238 -11.29 8.51 -45.63
CA TRP A 238 -9.83 8.59 -45.46
C TRP A 238 -9.26 7.45 -44.61
N GLY A 239 -10.09 6.51 -44.17
CA GLY A 239 -9.68 5.39 -43.32
C GLY A 239 -9.54 5.73 -41.84
N LEU A 240 -10.09 6.88 -41.41
CA LEU A 240 -10.11 7.34 -40.03
C LEU A 240 -11.46 6.97 -39.39
N GLU A 241 -11.42 6.12 -38.37
CA GLU A 241 -12.60 5.62 -37.65
C GLU A 241 -12.91 6.49 -36.43
N LYS A 242 -13.93 6.13 -35.64
CA LYS A 242 -14.26 6.81 -34.37
C LYS A 242 -13.11 6.73 -33.35
N GLY A 243 -13.09 7.68 -32.41
CA GLY A 243 -12.15 7.68 -31.28
C GLY A 243 -11.14 8.83 -31.25
N TRP A 244 -11.19 9.76 -32.21
CA TRP A 244 -10.29 10.92 -32.26
C TRP A 244 -10.72 12.09 -31.36
N GLY A 245 -12.03 12.20 -31.10
CA GLY A 245 -12.61 13.33 -30.37
C GLY A 245 -14.12 13.43 -30.55
N ASP A 246 -14.80 14.07 -29.60
CA ASP A 246 -16.24 14.39 -29.68
C ASP A 246 -16.54 15.64 -30.52
N THR A 247 -15.57 16.54 -30.62
CA THR A 247 -15.66 17.84 -31.28
C THR A 247 -14.50 18.05 -32.25
N ALA A 248 -14.67 18.93 -33.23
CA ALA A 248 -13.62 19.33 -34.16
C ALA A 248 -12.33 19.79 -33.45
N GLU A 249 -12.43 20.58 -32.38
CA GLU A 249 -11.26 20.99 -31.59
C GLU A 249 -10.54 19.78 -31.00
N ARG A 250 -11.27 18.85 -30.38
CA ARG A 250 -10.67 17.67 -29.76
C ARG A 250 -10.03 16.73 -30.79
N VAL A 251 -10.71 16.50 -31.91
CA VAL A 251 -10.19 15.72 -33.04
C VAL A 251 -8.88 16.32 -33.53
N LYS A 252 -8.86 17.64 -33.77
CA LYS A 252 -7.66 18.35 -34.19
C LYS A 252 -6.51 18.17 -33.19
N GLU A 253 -6.78 18.33 -31.89
CA GLU A 253 -5.73 18.12 -30.88
C GLU A 253 -5.14 16.70 -30.92
N THR A 254 -5.98 15.68 -31.12
CA THR A 254 -5.53 14.27 -31.17
C THR A 254 -4.76 13.96 -32.44
N LEU A 255 -5.23 14.46 -33.60
CA LEU A 255 -4.52 14.38 -34.88
C LEU A 255 -3.14 15.00 -34.76
N ASN A 256 -3.04 16.21 -34.23
CA ASN A 256 -1.77 16.94 -34.10
C ASN A 256 -0.79 16.18 -33.18
N CYS A 257 -1.27 15.62 -32.06
CA CYS A 257 -0.42 14.80 -31.20
C CYS A 257 0.17 13.60 -31.95
N LEU A 258 -0.63 12.89 -32.75
CA LEU A 258 -0.14 11.74 -33.51
C LEU A 258 0.79 12.16 -34.66
N SER A 259 0.46 13.23 -35.38
CA SER A 259 1.31 13.78 -36.45
C SER A 259 2.70 14.15 -35.92
N GLU A 260 2.77 14.85 -34.78
CA GLU A 260 4.04 15.18 -34.11
C GLU A 260 4.80 13.91 -33.72
N VAL A 261 4.13 12.90 -33.15
CA VAL A 261 4.78 11.62 -32.80
C VAL A 261 5.33 10.91 -34.05
N LEU A 262 4.61 10.92 -35.18
CA LEU A 262 5.07 10.27 -36.42
C LEU A 262 6.18 11.06 -37.12
N GLN A 263 6.24 12.38 -36.95
CA GLN A 263 7.27 13.24 -37.55
C GLN A 263 8.55 13.26 -36.70
N ALA A 264 8.41 13.48 -35.39
CA ALA A 264 9.50 13.59 -34.43
C ALA A 264 9.02 13.07 -33.06
N PRO A 265 9.13 11.76 -32.78
CA PRO A 265 8.64 11.17 -31.54
C PRO A 265 9.24 11.85 -30.30
N ASP A 266 8.40 12.41 -29.44
CA ASP A 266 8.80 12.96 -28.15
C ASP A 266 7.96 12.39 -26.99
N PRO A 267 8.49 12.36 -25.76
CA PRO A 267 7.82 11.72 -24.62
C PRO A 267 6.51 12.42 -24.23
N VAL A 268 6.41 13.74 -24.46
CA VAL A 268 5.26 14.56 -24.02
C VAL A 268 4.08 14.32 -24.95
N ASN A 269 4.27 14.42 -26.27
CA ASN A 269 3.19 14.14 -27.21
C ASN A 269 2.82 12.66 -27.22
N LEU A 270 3.77 11.74 -27.03
CA LEU A 270 3.47 10.32 -26.90
C LEU A 270 2.58 10.04 -25.68
N SER A 271 2.91 10.62 -24.52
CA SER A 271 2.11 10.46 -23.30
C SER A 271 0.72 11.10 -23.45
N LYS A 272 0.64 12.28 -24.08
CA LYS A 272 -0.64 12.93 -24.39
C LYS A 272 -1.49 12.09 -25.32
N PHE A 273 -0.89 11.51 -26.37
CA PHE A 273 -1.58 10.63 -27.30
C PHE A 273 -2.14 9.39 -26.59
N PHE A 274 -1.32 8.63 -25.85
CA PHE A 274 -1.78 7.45 -25.11
C PHE A 274 -2.80 7.76 -24.00
N SER A 275 -2.83 8.99 -23.47
CA SER A 275 -3.89 9.40 -22.55
C SER A 275 -5.26 9.55 -23.22
N ARG A 276 -5.27 9.67 -24.56
CA ARG A 276 -6.47 9.90 -25.39
C ARG A 276 -6.89 8.65 -26.16
N VAL A 277 -5.95 7.76 -26.51
CA VAL A 277 -6.26 6.53 -27.24
C VAL A 277 -7.27 5.68 -26.46
N PRO A 278 -8.41 5.33 -27.06
CA PRO A 278 -9.44 4.53 -26.41
C PRO A 278 -9.05 3.04 -26.45
N SER A 279 -8.15 2.62 -25.55
CA SER A 279 -7.61 1.25 -25.50
C SER A 279 -8.03 0.44 -24.26
N ILE A 280 -8.76 1.04 -23.32
CA ILE A 280 -9.15 0.40 -22.05
C ILE A 280 -10.63 0.68 -21.81
N PHE A 281 -11.42 -0.40 -21.68
CA PHE A 281 -12.86 -0.34 -21.42
C PHE A 281 -13.27 -1.34 -20.32
N ASN A 282 -12.70 -2.54 -20.37
CA ASN A 282 -12.98 -3.64 -19.46
C ASN A 282 -11.83 -3.82 -18.48
N ILE A 283 -12.07 -3.53 -17.20
CA ILE A 283 -11.05 -3.62 -16.13
C ILE A 283 -11.46 -4.69 -15.12
N VAL A 284 -10.51 -5.54 -14.76
CA VAL A 284 -10.67 -6.53 -13.69
C VAL A 284 -9.71 -6.24 -12.55
N ILE A 285 -10.23 -6.19 -11.33
CA ILE A 285 -9.46 -5.90 -10.12
C ILE A 285 -9.58 -7.07 -9.15
N PHE A 286 -8.48 -7.72 -8.81
CA PHE A 286 -8.47 -8.84 -7.87
C PHE A 286 -8.21 -8.37 -6.44
N SER A 287 -9.08 -8.78 -5.51
CA SER A 287 -8.91 -8.61 -4.06
C SER A 287 -9.61 -9.76 -3.33
N ILE A 288 -8.90 -10.86 -3.11
CA ILE A 288 -9.53 -12.17 -2.86
C ILE A 288 -9.85 -12.39 -1.38
N HIS A 289 -8.88 -12.16 -0.48
CA HIS A 289 -9.06 -12.32 0.96
C HIS A 289 -10.01 -11.30 1.60
N GLY A 290 -10.35 -11.55 2.86
CA GLY A 290 -11.19 -10.67 3.68
C GLY A 290 -12.67 -10.71 3.32
N TYR A 291 -13.45 -9.92 4.05
CA TYR A 291 -14.86 -9.68 3.79
C TYR A 291 -14.98 -8.44 2.91
N PHE A 292 -14.77 -8.59 1.60
CA PHE A 292 -14.89 -7.45 0.69
C PHE A 292 -16.36 -7.03 0.57
N GLY A 293 -16.74 -5.79 0.86
CA GLY A 293 -18.13 -5.34 0.76
C GLY A 293 -18.26 -3.85 1.05
N GLN A 294 -19.46 -3.29 0.86
CA GLN A 294 -19.70 -1.84 0.99
C GLN A 294 -20.26 -1.42 2.35
N THR A 295 -20.88 -2.34 3.08
CA THR A 295 -21.51 -2.09 4.39
C THR A 295 -21.17 -3.21 5.37
N ASP A 296 -21.02 -2.88 6.65
CA ASP A 296 -20.87 -3.82 7.77
C ASP A 296 -19.66 -4.78 7.69
N VAL A 297 -18.65 -4.44 6.88
CA VAL A 297 -17.44 -5.27 6.71
C VAL A 297 -16.18 -4.71 7.35
N LEU A 298 -16.07 -3.38 7.50
CA LEU A 298 -14.85 -2.75 8.01
C LEU A 298 -14.61 -3.16 9.47
N GLY A 299 -13.41 -3.65 9.78
CA GLY A 299 -13.04 -4.16 11.10
C GLY A 299 -13.20 -5.67 11.25
N LEU A 300 -13.82 -6.37 10.28
CA LEU A 300 -13.77 -7.83 10.23
C LEU A 300 -12.35 -8.32 9.92
N PRO A 301 -12.01 -9.59 10.24
CA PRO A 301 -10.71 -10.16 9.95
C PRO A 301 -10.27 -9.96 8.50
N ASP A 302 -9.01 -9.55 8.30
CA ASP A 302 -8.40 -9.22 7.01
C ASP A 302 -9.14 -8.15 6.19
N THR A 303 -9.99 -7.33 6.83
CA THR A 303 -10.84 -6.35 6.16
C THR A 303 -10.57 -4.95 6.69
N GLY A 304 -9.95 -4.10 5.87
CA GLY A 304 -9.52 -2.77 6.29
C GLY A 304 -9.30 -1.81 5.13
N GLY A 305 -8.22 -1.01 5.21
CA GLY A 305 -7.93 0.07 4.27
C GLY A 305 -7.87 -0.36 2.79
N GLN A 306 -7.52 -1.61 2.49
CA GLN A 306 -7.55 -2.14 1.12
C GLN A 306 -8.95 -2.09 0.50
N VAL A 307 -10.01 -2.41 1.25
CA VAL A 307 -11.39 -2.35 0.73
C VAL A 307 -11.79 -0.92 0.41
N VAL A 308 -11.49 0.02 1.32
CA VAL A 308 -11.75 1.46 1.12
C VAL A 308 -10.98 1.97 -0.09
N TYR A 309 -9.69 1.64 -0.19
CA TYR A 309 -8.85 2.01 -1.33
C TYR A 309 -9.46 1.56 -2.66
N ILE A 310 -9.86 0.30 -2.77
CA ILE A 310 -10.35 -0.26 -4.03
C ILE A 310 -11.73 0.31 -4.38
N LEU A 311 -12.62 0.52 -3.42
CA LEU A 311 -13.93 1.13 -3.68
C LEU A 311 -13.79 2.56 -4.20
N ASP A 312 -12.93 3.38 -3.58
CA ASP A 312 -12.68 4.75 -4.04
C ASP A 312 -11.90 4.78 -5.37
N GLN A 313 -10.96 3.87 -5.56
CA GLN A 313 -10.24 3.66 -6.82
C GLN A 313 -11.21 3.39 -7.98
N VAL A 314 -12.15 2.46 -7.81
CA VAL A 314 -13.08 2.07 -8.87
C VAL A 314 -14.02 3.20 -9.26
N ARG A 315 -14.56 3.94 -8.28
CA ARG A 315 -15.38 5.13 -8.56
C ARG A 315 -14.62 6.15 -9.41
N ALA A 316 -13.38 6.45 -9.04
CA ALA A 316 -12.56 7.42 -9.76
C ALA A 316 -12.12 6.93 -11.14
N ILE A 317 -11.79 5.65 -11.28
CA ILE A 317 -11.47 5.04 -12.58
C ILE A 317 -12.69 5.05 -13.50
N GLU A 318 -13.89 4.72 -13.01
CA GLU A 318 -15.11 4.77 -13.81
C GLU A 318 -15.43 6.20 -14.26
N GLU A 319 -15.36 7.17 -13.36
CA GLU A 319 -15.58 8.59 -13.69
C GLU A 319 -14.64 9.07 -14.79
N GLU A 320 -13.35 8.76 -14.66
CA GLU A 320 -12.33 9.13 -15.66
C GLU A 320 -12.51 8.36 -16.97
N LEU A 321 -12.87 7.07 -16.94
CA LEU A 321 -13.16 6.30 -18.15
C LEU A 321 -14.35 6.87 -18.92
N LEU A 322 -15.45 7.16 -18.23
CA LEU A 322 -16.64 7.77 -18.83
C LEU A 322 -16.32 9.13 -19.44
N LEU A 323 -15.47 9.92 -18.77
CA LEU A 323 -14.99 11.19 -19.30
C LEU A 323 -14.16 10.99 -20.58
N ARG A 324 -13.19 10.07 -20.57
CA ARG A 324 -12.34 9.77 -21.73
C ARG A 324 -13.15 9.25 -22.92
N ILE A 325 -14.03 8.28 -22.69
CA ILE A 325 -14.92 7.72 -23.72
C ILE A 325 -15.75 8.82 -24.36
N LYS A 326 -16.40 9.65 -23.53
CA LYS A 326 -17.20 10.79 -24.02
C LYS A 326 -16.35 11.76 -24.83
N GLN A 327 -15.19 12.17 -24.32
CA GLN A 327 -14.29 13.11 -25.00
C GLN A 327 -13.73 12.57 -26.32
N GLN A 328 -13.68 11.26 -26.52
CA GLN A 328 -13.28 10.65 -27.80
C GLN A 328 -14.46 10.43 -28.76
N GLY A 329 -15.65 10.95 -28.45
CA GLY A 329 -16.83 10.83 -29.31
C GLY A 329 -17.45 9.43 -29.31
N LEU A 330 -17.11 8.60 -28.31
CA LEU A 330 -17.57 7.22 -28.20
C LEU A 330 -18.79 7.14 -27.26
N SER A 331 -19.71 6.22 -27.56
CA SER A 331 -20.91 5.93 -26.75
C SER A 331 -20.83 4.54 -26.10
N LEU A 332 -19.61 4.14 -25.73
CA LEU A 332 -19.31 2.83 -25.14
C LEU A 332 -19.57 2.82 -23.63
N LYS A 333 -19.94 1.65 -23.10
CA LYS A 333 -20.12 1.45 -21.66
C LYS A 333 -18.89 0.71 -21.12
N PRO A 334 -18.04 1.34 -20.30
CA PRO A 334 -16.95 0.62 -19.65
C PRO A 334 -17.52 -0.42 -18.69
N GLN A 335 -16.74 -1.44 -18.33
CA GLN A 335 -17.11 -2.38 -17.29
C GLN A 335 -15.93 -2.56 -16.33
N ILE A 336 -16.20 -2.46 -15.03
CA ILE A 336 -15.20 -2.71 -13.99
C ILE A 336 -15.70 -3.79 -13.06
N LEU A 337 -14.93 -4.87 -12.93
CA LEU A 337 -15.25 -5.98 -12.03
C LEU A 337 -14.22 -6.06 -10.90
N ILE A 338 -14.66 -5.88 -9.66
CA ILE A 338 -13.89 -6.26 -8.48
C ILE A 338 -14.15 -7.74 -8.23
N VAL A 339 -13.14 -8.58 -8.44
CA VAL A 339 -13.24 -10.03 -8.30
C VAL A 339 -12.66 -10.45 -6.95
N THR A 340 -13.53 -11.06 -6.14
CA THR A 340 -13.25 -11.42 -4.75
C THR A 340 -13.88 -12.75 -4.38
N ARG A 341 -13.67 -13.23 -3.16
CA ARG A 341 -14.21 -14.49 -2.69
C ARG A 341 -15.69 -14.36 -2.33
N GLN A 342 -16.49 -15.36 -2.72
CA GLN A 342 -17.82 -15.58 -2.17
C GLN A 342 -17.73 -16.35 -0.86
N ILE A 343 -18.31 -15.80 0.21
CA ILE A 343 -18.34 -16.40 1.55
C ILE A 343 -19.80 -16.69 1.90
N PRO A 344 -20.29 -17.94 1.74
CA PRO A 344 -21.66 -18.31 2.09
C PRO A 344 -22.02 -17.96 3.54
N GLU A 345 -21.15 -18.29 4.51
CA GLU A 345 -21.34 -17.95 5.93
C GLU A 345 -20.77 -16.56 6.23
N SER A 346 -21.48 -15.54 5.76
CA SER A 346 -21.03 -14.14 5.67
C SER A 346 -21.35 -13.26 6.89
N GLN A 347 -21.84 -13.85 7.98
CA GLN A 347 -22.10 -13.16 9.26
C GLN A 347 -22.99 -11.90 9.14
N GLY A 348 -23.98 -11.93 8.25
CA GLY A 348 -24.92 -10.82 8.04
C GLY A 348 -24.49 -9.80 6.97
N THR A 349 -23.29 -9.93 6.40
CA THR A 349 -22.81 -9.10 5.31
C THR A 349 -23.34 -9.58 3.94
N LYS A 350 -23.11 -8.81 2.87
CA LYS A 350 -23.45 -9.21 1.49
C LYS A 350 -22.38 -10.09 0.83
N CYS A 351 -21.38 -10.58 1.56
CA CYS A 351 -20.28 -11.37 0.99
C CYS A 351 -20.72 -12.75 0.43
N ASN A 352 -21.96 -13.17 0.68
CA ASN A 352 -22.59 -14.35 0.06
C ASN A 352 -23.23 -14.08 -1.30
N GLN A 353 -23.47 -12.81 -1.68
CA GLN A 353 -24.11 -12.44 -2.94
C GLN A 353 -23.09 -12.49 -4.08
N GLU A 354 -23.41 -13.19 -5.16
CA GLU A 354 -22.47 -13.36 -6.28
C GLU A 354 -22.13 -12.03 -6.97
N LEU A 355 -23.12 -11.16 -7.18
CA LEU A 355 -22.93 -9.89 -7.88
C LEU A 355 -23.53 -8.75 -7.06
N GLU A 356 -22.77 -7.69 -6.87
CA GLU A 356 -23.17 -6.50 -6.10
C GLU A 356 -22.76 -5.22 -6.85
N PRO A 357 -23.70 -4.35 -7.26
CA PRO A 357 -23.37 -3.05 -7.85
C PRO A 357 -22.64 -2.14 -6.86
N ILE A 358 -21.65 -1.40 -7.33
CA ILE A 358 -20.89 -0.47 -6.49
C ILE A 358 -21.63 0.87 -6.39
N LEU A 359 -21.80 1.37 -5.17
CA LEU A 359 -22.44 2.65 -4.88
C LEU A 359 -21.69 3.80 -5.57
N ASP A 360 -22.47 4.74 -6.09
CA ASP A 360 -21.99 5.91 -6.84
C ASP A 360 -21.27 5.56 -8.16
N THR A 361 -21.56 4.39 -8.73
CA THR A 361 -21.09 3.95 -10.05
C THR A 361 -22.24 3.47 -10.93
N LYS A 362 -22.03 3.42 -12.25
CA LYS A 362 -23.04 2.99 -13.24
C LYS A 362 -22.76 1.61 -13.83
N HIS A 363 -21.50 1.23 -13.93
CA HIS A 363 -21.05 0.05 -14.67
C HIS A 363 -20.03 -0.79 -13.89
N SER A 364 -19.85 -0.52 -12.60
CA SER A 364 -18.89 -1.20 -11.76
C SER A 364 -19.58 -2.14 -10.77
N HIS A 365 -19.06 -3.37 -10.67
CA HIS A 365 -19.67 -4.44 -9.88
C HIS A 365 -18.61 -5.21 -9.09
N ILE A 366 -19.01 -5.73 -7.93
CA ILE A 366 -18.26 -6.74 -7.19
C ILE A 366 -18.77 -8.11 -7.65
N LEU A 367 -17.87 -8.94 -8.18
CA LEU A 367 -18.12 -10.32 -8.58
C LEU A 367 -17.45 -11.28 -7.60
N ARG A 368 -18.26 -12.10 -6.93
CA ARG A 368 -17.81 -13.04 -5.89
C ARG A 368 -17.81 -14.46 -6.41
N ILE A 369 -16.69 -15.13 -6.19
CA ILE A 369 -16.47 -16.49 -6.69
C ILE A 369 -16.13 -17.40 -5.50
N PRO A 370 -16.82 -18.53 -5.33
CA PRO A 370 -16.60 -19.38 -4.17
C PRO A 370 -15.28 -20.14 -4.32
N PHE A 371 -14.59 -20.34 -3.20
CA PHE A 371 -13.56 -21.37 -3.14
C PHE A 371 -14.19 -22.76 -3.17
N LYS A 372 -13.52 -23.69 -3.84
CA LYS A 372 -13.96 -25.08 -3.96
C LYS A 372 -12.84 -26.03 -3.54
N THR A 373 -13.19 -27.00 -2.72
CA THR A 373 -12.38 -28.17 -2.39
C THR A 373 -12.90 -29.39 -3.16
N ASP A 374 -12.31 -30.56 -2.92
CA ASP A 374 -12.83 -31.83 -3.45
C ASP A 374 -14.20 -32.17 -2.84
N ASN A 375 -14.52 -31.61 -1.67
CA ASN A 375 -15.77 -31.78 -0.95
C ASN A 375 -16.83 -30.72 -1.29
N GLY A 376 -16.60 -29.87 -2.30
CA GLY A 376 -17.53 -28.83 -2.74
C GLY A 376 -17.13 -27.40 -2.31
N VAL A 377 -18.12 -26.52 -2.19
CA VAL A 377 -17.88 -25.09 -1.88
C VAL A 377 -17.45 -24.90 -0.43
N LEU A 378 -16.35 -24.17 -0.21
CA LEU A 378 -15.85 -23.80 1.11
C LEU A 378 -16.63 -22.62 1.67
N LYS A 379 -17.47 -22.89 2.66
CA LYS A 379 -18.47 -21.94 3.18
C LYS A 379 -17.93 -20.87 4.14
N ASN A 380 -16.94 -21.23 4.95
CA ASN A 380 -16.42 -20.39 6.03
C ASN A 380 -15.31 -19.46 5.54
N TRP A 381 -15.13 -18.32 6.21
CA TRP A 381 -13.97 -17.45 6.00
C TRP A 381 -12.64 -18.20 6.18
N VAL A 382 -11.61 -17.74 5.46
CA VAL A 382 -10.24 -18.26 5.50
C VAL A 382 -9.32 -17.07 5.62
N SER A 383 -8.35 -17.16 6.54
CA SER A 383 -7.28 -16.17 6.71
C SER A 383 -6.51 -15.96 5.42
N ARG A 384 -6.05 -14.74 5.17
CA ARG A 384 -5.17 -14.41 4.04
C ARG A 384 -3.87 -15.23 4.05
N PHE A 385 -3.42 -15.69 5.21
CA PHE A 385 -2.25 -16.58 5.32
C PHE A 385 -2.55 -18.02 4.90
N ASP A 386 -3.81 -18.44 4.95
CA ASP A 386 -4.23 -19.82 4.70
C ASP A 386 -4.84 -20.03 3.30
N ILE A 387 -4.75 -19.02 2.44
CA ILE A 387 -5.55 -18.92 1.21
C ILE A 387 -4.94 -19.63 -0.01
N TYR A 388 -3.62 -19.83 -0.01
CA TYR A 388 -2.85 -20.30 -1.16
C TYR A 388 -3.33 -21.62 -1.79
N PRO A 389 -3.83 -22.62 -1.03
CA PRO A 389 -4.39 -23.85 -1.57
C PRO A 389 -5.56 -23.65 -2.55
N TYR A 390 -6.25 -22.52 -2.49
CA TYR A 390 -7.47 -22.31 -3.27
C TYR A 390 -7.23 -21.43 -4.51
N LEU A 391 -6.13 -20.69 -4.56
CA LEU A 391 -5.93 -19.60 -5.53
C LEU A 391 -5.85 -20.08 -6.98
N GLU A 392 -5.21 -21.22 -7.25
CA GLU A 392 -5.09 -21.72 -8.62
C GLU A 392 -6.46 -22.11 -9.22
N ARG A 393 -7.24 -22.90 -8.47
CA ARG A 393 -8.59 -23.30 -8.90
C ARG A 393 -9.51 -22.07 -8.97
N TYR A 394 -9.37 -21.14 -8.03
CA TYR A 394 -10.09 -19.89 -8.04
C TYR A 394 -9.78 -19.07 -9.31
N ALA A 395 -8.52 -18.96 -9.74
CA ALA A 395 -8.16 -18.26 -10.97
C ALA A 395 -8.81 -18.88 -12.22
N GLN A 396 -8.94 -20.21 -12.24
CA GLN A 396 -9.62 -20.93 -13.33
C GLN A 396 -11.13 -20.66 -13.33
N ASP A 397 -11.79 -20.80 -12.18
CA ASP A 397 -13.22 -20.52 -12.02
C ASP A 397 -13.53 -19.04 -12.31
N ALA A 398 -12.64 -18.13 -11.92
CA ALA A 398 -12.74 -16.71 -12.17
C ALA A 398 -12.65 -16.36 -13.65
N ALA A 399 -11.73 -16.98 -14.39
CA ALA A 399 -11.58 -16.70 -15.82
C ALA A 399 -12.88 -16.95 -16.60
N ASN A 400 -13.62 -18.01 -16.25
CA ASN A 400 -14.88 -18.34 -16.91
C ASN A 400 -15.95 -17.28 -16.60
N LYS A 401 -16.21 -17.01 -15.31
CA LYS A 401 -17.23 -16.04 -14.89
C LYS A 401 -16.95 -14.62 -15.38
N ILE A 402 -15.69 -14.20 -15.40
CA ILE A 402 -15.29 -12.89 -15.91
C ILE A 402 -15.57 -12.79 -17.41
N SER A 403 -15.21 -13.82 -18.19
CA SER A 403 -15.45 -13.83 -19.64
C SER A 403 -16.94 -13.75 -19.94
N ASP A 404 -17.77 -14.45 -19.15
CA ASP A 404 -19.23 -14.42 -19.29
C ASP A 404 -19.81 -13.02 -19.00
N HIS A 405 -19.31 -12.33 -17.96
CA HIS A 405 -19.82 -11.00 -17.58
C HIS A 405 -19.33 -9.89 -18.52
N LEU A 406 -18.07 -9.94 -18.95
CA LEU A 406 -17.47 -8.90 -19.79
C LEU A 406 -17.87 -9.02 -21.27
N GLU A 407 -18.43 -10.17 -21.69
CA GLU A 407 -18.68 -10.53 -23.10
C GLU A 407 -17.39 -10.42 -23.94
N GLY A 408 -16.24 -10.74 -23.34
CA GLY A 408 -14.93 -10.52 -23.93
C GLY A 408 -13.79 -10.65 -22.91
N LYS A 409 -12.57 -10.35 -23.35
CA LYS A 409 -11.40 -10.31 -22.46
C LYS A 409 -11.29 -8.94 -21.77
N PRO A 410 -10.68 -8.86 -20.57
CA PRO A 410 -10.33 -7.59 -19.99
C PRO A 410 -9.20 -6.91 -20.78
N ASP A 411 -9.18 -5.58 -20.76
CA ASP A 411 -8.11 -4.77 -21.35
C ASP A 411 -6.99 -4.52 -20.33
N LEU A 412 -7.36 -4.50 -19.03
CA LEU A 412 -6.45 -4.31 -17.91
C LEU A 412 -6.84 -5.19 -16.73
N ILE A 413 -5.84 -5.84 -16.13
CA ILE A 413 -5.99 -6.59 -14.87
C ILE A 413 -5.13 -5.92 -13.79
N ILE A 414 -5.71 -5.64 -12.62
CA ILE A 414 -5.01 -5.10 -11.46
C ILE A 414 -5.09 -6.09 -10.30
N GLY A 415 -3.94 -6.59 -9.85
CA GLY A 415 -3.86 -7.37 -8.61
C GLY A 415 -3.73 -6.48 -7.38
N ASN A 416 -4.31 -6.89 -6.25
CA ASN A 416 -4.14 -6.24 -4.96
C ASN A 416 -3.72 -7.26 -3.90
N TYR A 417 -2.68 -6.92 -3.13
CA TYR A 417 -2.05 -7.80 -2.13
C TYR A 417 -1.51 -9.11 -2.73
N THR A 418 -0.83 -9.95 -1.94
CA THR A 418 -0.14 -11.13 -2.45
C THR A 418 -1.05 -12.10 -3.21
N ASP A 419 -2.22 -12.42 -2.66
CA ASP A 419 -3.17 -13.37 -3.24
C ASP A 419 -3.83 -12.84 -4.53
N GLY A 420 -4.29 -11.60 -4.51
CA GLY A 420 -4.85 -10.94 -5.69
C GLY A 420 -3.79 -10.72 -6.77
N ASN A 421 -2.56 -10.38 -6.40
CA ASN A 421 -1.43 -10.24 -7.32
C ASN A 421 -1.04 -11.57 -7.98
N LEU A 422 -1.05 -12.67 -7.23
CA LEU A 422 -0.77 -13.99 -7.79
C LEU A 422 -1.85 -14.41 -8.79
N VAL A 423 -3.13 -14.27 -8.42
CA VAL A 423 -4.25 -14.62 -9.32
C VAL A 423 -4.29 -13.72 -10.55
N ALA A 424 -4.02 -12.41 -10.39
CA ALA A 424 -3.85 -11.49 -11.50
C ALA A 424 -2.73 -11.94 -12.45
N SER A 425 -1.60 -12.45 -11.91
CA SER A 425 -0.48 -12.95 -12.72
C SER A 425 -0.87 -14.19 -13.53
N LEU A 426 -1.55 -15.14 -12.90
CA LEU A 426 -2.04 -16.34 -13.59
C LEU A 426 -3.04 -16.00 -14.69
N MET A 427 -3.94 -15.05 -14.42
CA MET A 427 -4.97 -14.65 -15.36
C MET A 427 -4.42 -13.82 -16.52
N ALA A 428 -3.58 -12.83 -16.23
CA ALA A 428 -2.95 -12.00 -17.25
C ALA A 428 -2.09 -12.83 -18.20
N SER A 429 -1.34 -13.81 -17.66
CA SER A 429 -0.58 -14.75 -18.49
C SER A 429 -1.49 -15.62 -19.37
N LYS A 430 -2.64 -16.08 -18.84
CA LYS A 430 -3.58 -16.94 -19.59
C LYS A 430 -4.30 -16.18 -20.70
N LEU A 431 -4.77 -14.97 -20.41
CA LEU A 431 -5.59 -14.17 -21.32
C LEU A 431 -4.75 -13.25 -22.24
N GLY A 432 -3.45 -13.13 -21.95
CA GLY A 432 -2.56 -12.24 -22.67
C GLY A 432 -2.93 -10.77 -22.47
N VAL A 433 -3.22 -10.36 -21.23
CA VAL A 433 -3.70 -9.01 -20.86
C VAL A 433 -2.62 -8.23 -20.10
N THR A 434 -2.64 -6.90 -20.19
CA THR A 434 -1.73 -6.02 -19.43
C THR A 434 -2.00 -6.15 -17.93
N GLN A 435 -0.94 -6.30 -17.14
CA GLN A 435 -1.03 -6.51 -15.70
C GLN A 435 -0.43 -5.35 -14.89
N GLY A 436 -1.25 -4.75 -14.03
CA GLY A 436 -0.82 -3.92 -12.91
C GLY A 436 -0.86 -4.68 -11.58
N THR A 437 0.02 -4.35 -10.64
CA THR A 437 -0.06 -4.86 -9.25
C THR A 437 0.05 -3.74 -8.23
N ILE A 438 -0.62 -3.93 -7.10
CA ILE A 438 -0.58 -3.06 -5.91
C ILE A 438 -0.33 -3.96 -4.71
N ALA A 439 0.79 -3.77 -4.00
CA ALA A 439 1.08 -4.63 -2.84
C ALA A 439 0.19 -4.31 -1.64
N HIS A 440 -0.11 -3.03 -1.39
CA HIS A 440 -0.69 -2.49 -0.14
C HIS A 440 0.22 -2.67 1.08
N ALA A 441 0.77 -3.86 1.27
CA ALA A 441 1.79 -4.17 2.27
C ALA A 441 2.61 -5.39 1.83
N LEU A 442 3.89 -5.41 2.22
CA LEU A 442 4.75 -6.59 2.06
C LEU A 442 5.16 -7.13 3.43
N GLU A 443 4.64 -8.31 3.78
CA GLU A 443 4.72 -8.85 5.15
C GLU A 443 6.17 -9.11 5.60
N LYS A 444 7.11 -9.40 4.68
CA LYS A 444 8.54 -9.57 4.99
C LYS A 444 9.16 -8.39 5.74
N THR A 445 8.61 -7.18 5.55
CA THR A 445 9.10 -5.96 6.22
C THR A 445 8.42 -5.68 7.55
N LYS A 446 7.29 -6.34 7.81
CA LYS A 446 6.48 -6.20 9.02
C LYS A 446 6.86 -7.23 10.08
N TYR A 447 7.39 -8.37 9.67
CA TYR A 447 7.88 -9.42 10.55
C TYR A 447 9.40 -9.49 10.44
N GLU A 448 10.10 -9.02 11.48
CA GLU A 448 11.56 -8.94 11.47
C GLU A 448 12.20 -10.34 11.32
N ASP A 449 13.20 -10.42 10.44
CA ASP A 449 13.93 -11.65 10.10
C ASP A 449 13.02 -12.83 9.68
N SER A 450 11.78 -12.56 9.24
CA SER A 450 10.81 -13.61 8.86
C SER A 450 11.24 -14.44 7.66
N ASP A 451 12.15 -13.92 6.84
CA ASP A 451 12.77 -14.65 5.74
C ASP A 451 13.83 -15.64 6.25
N MET A 452 14.69 -15.24 7.19
CA MET A 452 15.70 -16.13 7.80
C MET A 452 15.06 -17.20 8.68
N LYS A 453 14.08 -16.79 9.49
CA LYS A 453 13.38 -17.65 10.45
C LYS A 453 12.08 -18.19 9.88
N TRP A 454 11.92 -18.22 8.56
CA TRP A 454 10.65 -18.56 7.91
C TRP A 454 10.09 -19.88 8.41
N LYS A 455 10.93 -20.90 8.66
CA LYS A 455 10.52 -22.21 9.22
C LYS A 455 9.78 -22.11 10.56
N GLU A 456 10.13 -21.14 11.40
CA GLU A 456 9.46 -20.89 12.69
C GLU A 456 8.08 -20.23 12.50
N PHE A 457 7.97 -19.36 11.49
CA PHE A 457 6.74 -18.64 11.18
C PHE A 457 5.78 -19.43 10.28
N ASP A 458 6.29 -20.37 9.49
CA ASP A 458 5.55 -21.05 8.42
C ASP A 458 4.31 -21.81 8.92
N PRO A 459 4.32 -22.52 10.07
CA PRO A 459 3.13 -23.20 10.59
C PRO A 459 1.94 -22.30 10.87
N LYS A 460 2.15 -20.99 11.05
CA LYS A 460 1.11 -20.01 11.39
C LYS A 460 0.81 -19.02 10.26
N TYR A 461 1.84 -18.59 9.53
CA TYR A 461 1.75 -17.50 8.56
C TYR A 461 1.99 -17.95 7.12
N HIS A 462 2.53 -19.15 6.90
CA HIS A 462 2.83 -19.70 5.58
C HIS A 462 3.65 -18.74 4.70
N PHE A 463 4.66 -18.08 5.30
CA PHE A 463 5.49 -17.10 4.61
C PHE A 463 6.28 -17.69 3.44
N SER A 464 6.57 -19.00 3.45
CA SER A 464 7.15 -19.66 2.28
C SER A 464 6.28 -19.49 1.03
N CYS A 465 4.96 -19.71 1.16
CA CYS A 465 4.00 -19.49 0.08
C CYS A 465 3.90 -18.01 -0.26
N GLN A 466 3.80 -17.15 0.76
CA GLN A 466 3.61 -15.71 0.57
C GLN A 466 4.77 -15.06 -0.19
N PHE A 467 6.01 -15.22 0.30
CA PHE A 467 7.18 -14.57 -0.31
C PHE A 467 7.45 -15.12 -1.71
N THR A 468 7.18 -16.41 -1.95
CA THR A 468 7.25 -17.01 -3.28
C THR A 468 6.21 -16.38 -4.23
N ALA A 469 4.96 -16.22 -3.78
CA ALA A 469 3.90 -15.60 -4.54
C ALA A 469 4.18 -14.11 -4.85
N ASP A 470 4.72 -13.38 -3.87
CA ASP A 470 5.15 -12.00 -4.03
C ASP A 470 6.23 -11.90 -5.14
N MET A 471 7.27 -12.73 -5.10
CA MET A 471 8.33 -12.73 -6.11
C MET A 471 7.83 -13.07 -7.52
N ILE A 472 6.91 -14.01 -7.63
CA ILE A 472 6.24 -14.35 -8.89
C ILE A 472 5.48 -13.14 -9.42
N ALA A 473 4.65 -12.51 -8.59
CA ALA A 473 3.82 -11.40 -9.01
C ALA A 473 4.60 -10.14 -9.35
N MET A 474 5.59 -9.76 -8.55
CA MET A 474 6.45 -8.59 -8.80
C MET A 474 7.16 -8.70 -10.15
N ASN A 475 7.62 -9.91 -10.49
CA ASN A 475 8.33 -10.16 -11.74
C ASN A 475 7.40 -10.38 -12.94
N SER A 476 6.16 -10.83 -12.72
CA SER A 476 5.14 -10.98 -13.76
C SER A 476 4.52 -9.65 -14.20
N ALA A 477 4.39 -8.69 -13.28
CA ALA A 477 3.72 -7.43 -13.53
C ALA A 477 4.37 -6.59 -14.65
N ASP A 478 3.54 -6.02 -15.52
CA ASP A 478 3.98 -5.05 -16.52
C ASP A 478 4.29 -3.70 -15.88
N PHE A 479 3.49 -3.31 -14.89
CA PHE A 479 3.75 -2.16 -14.02
C PHE A 479 3.30 -2.42 -12.59
N ILE A 480 3.90 -1.71 -11.63
CA ILE A 480 3.63 -1.77 -10.21
C ILE A 480 3.23 -0.37 -9.76
N ILE A 481 2.07 -0.25 -9.12
CA ILE A 481 1.64 0.99 -8.47
C ILE A 481 1.97 0.91 -6.98
N THR A 482 2.62 1.96 -6.50
CA THR A 482 2.89 2.19 -5.08
C THR A 482 2.28 3.53 -4.66
N SER A 483 1.97 3.65 -3.37
CA SER A 483 1.40 4.89 -2.84
C SER A 483 2.47 5.95 -2.55
N THR A 484 3.71 5.52 -2.31
CA THR A 484 4.85 6.36 -1.90
C THR A 484 6.17 5.85 -2.45
N TYR A 485 7.15 6.75 -2.53
CA TYR A 485 8.55 6.41 -2.74
C TYR A 485 9.09 5.48 -1.64
N GLN A 486 8.68 5.72 -0.39
CA GLN A 486 9.08 4.93 0.78
C GLN A 486 8.71 3.44 0.61
N GLU A 487 7.57 3.14 0.01
CA GLU A 487 7.16 1.77 -0.29
C GLU A 487 8.16 1.07 -1.22
N ILE A 488 8.72 1.78 -2.21
CA ILE A 488 9.67 1.23 -3.17
C ILE A 488 11.08 1.16 -2.56
N ALA A 489 11.66 2.32 -2.25
CA ALA A 489 13.08 2.49 -1.93
C ALA A 489 13.30 3.16 -0.56
N GLY A 490 12.27 3.28 0.26
CA GLY A 490 12.42 3.70 1.64
C GLY A 490 12.93 5.14 1.76
N SER A 491 13.74 5.35 2.79
CA SER A 491 14.38 6.62 3.09
C SER A 491 15.89 6.50 2.88
N LYS A 492 16.63 7.55 3.25
CA LYS A 492 18.10 7.48 3.27
C LYS A 492 18.59 6.38 4.21
N ASP A 493 17.96 6.24 5.37
CA ASP A 493 18.47 5.39 6.45
C ASP A 493 17.79 4.02 6.51
N ARG A 494 16.55 3.90 6.04
CA ARG A 494 15.77 2.65 6.08
C ARG A 494 15.41 2.17 4.67
N PRO A 495 15.65 0.89 4.33
CA PRO A 495 15.30 0.35 3.02
C PRO A 495 13.78 0.31 2.81
N GLY A 496 13.38 0.41 1.53
CA GLY A 496 11.98 0.31 1.13
C GLY A 496 11.41 -1.08 1.27
N GLN A 497 10.08 -1.20 1.17
CA GLN A 497 9.43 -2.49 1.25
C GLN A 497 9.82 -3.38 0.07
N TYR A 498 9.71 -2.89 -1.16
CA TYR A 498 10.17 -3.62 -2.34
C TYR A 498 11.69 -3.81 -2.35
N GLU A 499 12.45 -2.78 -1.99
CA GLU A 499 13.92 -2.87 -1.89
C GLU A 499 14.39 -4.00 -0.98
N SER A 500 13.69 -4.27 0.12
CA SER A 500 14.03 -5.38 1.00
C SER A 500 13.90 -6.77 0.36
N HIS A 501 13.27 -6.86 -0.81
CA HIS A 501 13.16 -8.06 -1.63
C HIS A 501 14.18 -8.10 -2.79
N TYR A 502 15.11 -7.15 -2.85
CA TYR A 502 16.21 -7.17 -3.82
C TYR A 502 17.10 -8.39 -3.62
N ALA A 503 17.59 -8.62 -2.41
CA ALA A 503 18.39 -9.79 -2.07
C ALA A 503 18.01 -10.31 -0.69
N PHE A 504 17.57 -11.57 -0.61
CA PHE A 504 17.23 -12.24 0.64
C PHE A 504 17.28 -13.76 0.47
N THR A 505 17.23 -14.51 1.57
CA THR A 505 17.25 -15.98 1.52
C THR A 505 16.15 -16.57 2.37
N MET A 506 15.75 -17.80 2.09
CA MET A 506 14.90 -18.62 2.93
C MET A 506 15.65 -19.94 3.14
N PRO A 507 16.46 -20.05 4.22
CA PRO A 507 17.37 -21.17 4.38
C PRO A 507 16.64 -22.52 4.31
N GLY A 508 17.13 -23.44 3.50
CA GLY A 508 16.51 -24.74 3.21
C GLY A 508 15.42 -24.71 2.12
N LEU A 509 15.18 -23.57 1.46
CA LEU A 509 14.21 -23.44 0.37
C LEU A 509 14.85 -22.84 -0.90
N CYS A 510 15.26 -21.57 -0.85
CA CYS A 510 15.91 -20.88 -1.97
C CYS A 510 16.59 -19.57 -1.51
N ARG A 511 17.49 -19.05 -2.35
CA ARG A 511 18.18 -17.78 -2.18
C ARG A 511 17.82 -16.84 -3.33
N PHE A 512 17.23 -15.69 -3.05
CA PHE A 512 17.01 -14.65 -4.06
C PHE A 512 18.23 -13.74 -4.10
N VAL A 513 19.11 -13.97 -5.08
CA VAL A 513 20.33 -13.15 -5.27
C VAL A 513 20.02 -11.84 -5.98
N SER A 514 18.98 -11.83 -6.80
CA SER A 514 18.36 -10.64 -7.38
C SER A 514 16.86 -10.89 -7.59
N GLY A 515 16.05 -10.51 -6.60
CA GLY A 515 14.59 -10.68 -6.57
C GLY A 515 13.85 -9.57 -7.33
N ILE A 516 14.05 -8.31 -6.95
CA ILE A 516 13.43 -7.14 -7.60
C ILE A 516 14.36 -5.92 -7.58
N ASN A 517 14.52 -5.27 -8.73
CA ASN A 517 15.31 -4.05 -8.85
C ASN A 517 14.41 -2.81 -8.74
N VAL A 518 14.60 -1.97 -7.72
CA VAL A 518 13.81 -0.74 -7.51
C VAL A 518 14.00 0.31 -8.62
N PHE A 519 15.08 0.22 -9.39
CA PHE A 519 15.30 1.04 -10.57
C PHE A 519 14.60 0.52 -11.84
N HIS A 520 13.89 -0.61 -11.76
CA HIS A 520 13.15 -1.11 -12.91
C HIS A 520 12.03 -0.11 -13.25
N PRO A 521 11.85 0.25 -14.54
CA PRO A 521 10.85 1.23 -14.96
C PRO A 521 9.40 0.75 -14.85
N LYS A 522 9.14 -0.36 -14.15
CA LYS A 522 7.78 -0.84 -13.88
C LYS A 522 7.18 -0.15 -12.65
N PHE A 523 8.03 0.37 -11.76
CA PHE A 523 7.60 1.06 -10.55
C PHE A 523 7.05 2.45 -10.87
N ASN A 524 5.85 2.71 -10.38
CA ASN A 524 5.15 3.98 -10.53
C ASN A 524 4.51 4.40 -9.21
N ILE A 525 4.70 5.68 -8.85
CA ILE A 525 4.00 6.27 -7.71
C ILE A 525 2.71 6.93 -8.20
N ALA A 526 1.59 6.33 -7.79
CA ALA A 526 0.26 6.89 -7.93
C ALA A 526 -0.37 6.90 -6.53
N SER A 527 -0.17 8.00 -5.82
CA SER A 527 -0.70 8.17 -4.48
C SER A 527 -2.22 8.28 -4.49
N PRO A 528 -2.92 7.59 -3.57
CA PRO A 528 -4.37 7.75 -3.42
C PRO A 528 -4.72 9.12 -2.86
N GLY A 529 -6.00 9.48 -2.95
CA GLY A 529 -6.56 10.69 -2.35
C GLY A 529 -7.51 10.39 -1.19
N ALA A 530 -8.18 11.44 -0.73
CA ALA A 530 -9.38 11.31 0.11
C ALA A 530 -10.62 11.62 -0.73
N ASP A 531 -11.77 11.05 -0.36
CA ASP A 531 -13.05 11.32 -0.99
C ASP A 531 -13.43 12.81 -0.80
N GLN A 532 -13.40 13.57 -1.90
CA GLN A 532 -13.64 15.02 -1.88
C GLN A 532 -15.11 15.40 -1.68
N SER A 533 -16.02 14.43 -1.68
CA SER A 533 -17.40 14.63 -1.23
C SER A 533 -17.49 14.66 0.31
N VAL A 534 -16.58 13.97 1.00
CA VAL A 534 -16.50 13.88 2.46
C VAL A 534 -15.53 14.92 3.03
N TYR A 535 -14.34 15.02 2.45
CA TYR A 535 -13.24 15.86 2.90
C TYR A 535 -13.00 16.99 1.90
N PHE A 536 -13.46 18.19 2.26
CA PHE A 536 -13.36 19.38 1.43
C PHE A 536 -13.04 20.62 2.28
N PRO A 537 -12.54 21.72 1.69
CA PRO A 537 -12.09 22.89 2.43
C PRO A 537 -13.16 23.46 3.38
N HIS A 538 -12.78 23.76 4.62
CA HIS A 538 -13.68 24.37 5.63
C HIS A 538 -14.29 25.72 5.20
N THR A 539 -13.69 26.38 4.20
CA THR A 539 -14.13 27.64 3.60
C THR A 539 -15.34 27.48 2.67
N GLN A 540 -15.66 26.27 2.20
CA GLN A 540 -16.85 26.00 1.37
C GLN A 540 -18.12 25.94 2.23
N LYS A 541 -18.55 27.10 2.77
CA LYS A 541 -19.67 27.20 3.73
C LYS A 541 -20.98 26.58 3.23
N GLN A 542 -21.24 26.63 1.92
CA GLN A 542 -22.45 26.06 1.31
C GLN A 542 -22.51 24.52 1.34
N LYS A 543 -21.37 23.83 1.48
CA LYS A 543 -21.30 22.37 1.56
C LYS A 543 -21.23 21.83 2.99
N ARG A 544 -21.16 22.70 4.00
CA ARG A 544 -20.96 22.30 5.40
C ARG A 544 -22.15 21.49 5.91
N LEU A 545 -21.85 20.43 6.65
CA LEU A 545 -22.85 19.52 7.20
C LEU A 545 -23.29 20.01 8.58
N THR A 546 -24.01 21.14 8.59
CA THR A 546 -24.39 21.86 9.84
C THR A 546 -25.32 21.06 10.75
N ASN A 547 -26.00 20.05 10.21
CA ASN A 547 -26.80 19.08 10.97
C ASN A 547 -25.96 18.28 11.99
N PHE A 548 -24.65 18.13 11.77
CA PHE A 548 -23.75 17.49 12.73
C PHE A 548 -23.21 18.42 13.82
N HIS A 549 -23.38 19.75 13.70
CA HIS A 549 -22.80 20.72 14.64
C HIS A 549 -23.22 20.49 16.09
N PRO A 550 -24.51 20.24 16.43
CA PRO A 550 -24.89 19.97 17.82
C PRO A 550 -24.19 18.74 18.41
N ALA A 551 -24.04 17.68 17.62
CA ALA A 551 -23.36 16.46 18.05
C ALA A 551 -21.84 16.68 18.19
N ILE A 552 -21.23 17.46 17.30
CA ILE A 552 -19.80 17.82 17.38
C ILE A 552 -19.52 18.73 18.57
N ASP A 553 -20.41 19.69 18.85
CA ASP A 553 -20.28 20.59 20.00
C ASP A 553 -20.39 19.84 21.33
N GLU A 554 -21.29 18.86 21.42
CA GLU A 554 -21.35 17.93 22.55
C GLU A 554 -20.04 17.15 22.68
N LEU A 555 -19.59 16.53 21.58
CA LEU A 555 -18.39 15.70 21.54
C LEU A 555 -17.13 16.47 21.98
N LEU A 556 -16.99 17.74 21.55
CA LEU A 556 -15.83 18.57 21.84
C LEU A 556 -15.90 19.28 23.21
N TYR A 557 -17.08 19.81 23.57
CA TYR A 557 -17.19 20.83 24.61
C TYR A 557 -18.13 20.48 25.76
N SER A 558 -18.75 19.31 25.76
CA SER A 558 -19.50 18.80 26.92
C SER A 558 -18.58 18.64 28.12
N GLN A 559 -19.09 18.93 29.32
CA GLN A 559 -18.39 18.67 30.58
C GLN A 559 -18.69 17.26 31.13
N VAL A 560 -19.61 16.54 30.49
CA VAL A 560 -19.95 15.17 30.87
C VAL A 560 -18.84 14.25 30.39
N GLU A 561 -18.37 13.36 31.26
CA GLU A 561 -17.53 12.23 30.90
C GLU A 561 -18.44 11.01 30.71
N ASN A 562 -18.28 10.27 29.60
CA ASN A 562 -19.08 9.10 29.28
C ASN A 562 -18.27 8.09 28.43
N ASP A 563 -18.95 7.12 27.84
CA ASP A 563 -18.32 6.09 27.02
C ASP A 563 -17.81 6.59 25.65
N GLU A 564 -18.19 7.79 25.23
CA GLU A 564 -17.74 8.43 23.99
C GLU A 564 -16.59 9.41 24.20
N HIS A 565 -16.49 10.05 25.38
CA HIS A 565 -15.45 11.04 25.65
C HIS A 565 -15.12 11.22 27.14
N ILE A 566 -13.85 11.51 27.43
CA ILE A 566 -13.36 11.88 28.77
C ILE A 566 -12.49 13.15 28.75
N GLY A 567 -12.38 13.81 29.90
CA GLY A 567 -11.81 15.15 30.01
C GLY A 567 -12.77 16.23 29.49
N TYR A 568 -12.37 17.49 29.50
CA TYR A 568 -13.17 18.60 28.97
C TYR A 568 -12.27 19.79 28.61
N LEU A 569 -12.78 20.69 27.77
CA LEU A 569 -12.11 21.92 27.38
C LEU A 569 -12.71 23.10 28.17
N ALA A 570 -11.92 23.68 29.07
CA ALA A 570 -12.36 24.79 29.92
C ALA A 570 -12.50 26.09 29.13
N ASP A 571 -11.55 26.37 28.23
CA ASP A 571 -11.58 27.53 27.35
C ASP A 571 -11.91 27.10 25.91
N LYS A 572 -13.15 27.33 25.49
CA LYS A 572 -13.65 26.97 24.15
C LYS A 572 -13.13 27.90 23.05
N THR A 573 -12.50 29.03 23.40
CA THR A 573 -12.00 30.01 22.42
C THR A 573 -10.60 29.65 21.91
N LYS A 574 -9.87 28.78 22.61
CA LYS A 574 -8.56 28.32 22.19
C LYS A 574 -8.63 27.46 20.92
N PRO A 575 -7.66 27.62 20.01
CA PRO A 575 -7.44 26.67 18.93
C PRO A 575 -7.31 25.23 19.42
N ILE A 576 -7.64 24.28 18.55
CA ILE A 576 -7.56 22.85 18.86
C ILE A 576 -6.36 22.22 18.13
N ILE A 577 -5.49 21.56 18.88
CA ILE A 577 -4.58 20.55 18.36
C ILE A 577 -5.38 19.26 18.23
N PHE A 578 -5.59 18.79 17.02
CA PHE A 578 -6.41 17.62 16.72
C PHE A 578 -5.55 16.46 16.25
N SER A 579 -5.80 15.26 16.77
CA SER A 579 -5.24 14.02 16.25
C SER A 579 -6.30 12.94 16.20
N MET A 580 -6.32 12.15 15.14
CA MET A 580 -7.24 11.02 14.98
C MET A 580 -6.49 9.82 14.42
N ALA A 581 -6.50 8.71 15.15
CA ALA A 581 -5.86 7.46 14.75
C ALA A 581 -6.40 6.29 15.57
N ARG A 582 -6.00 5.06 15.23
CA ARG A 582 -6.11 3.93 16.16
C ARG A 582 -5.19 4.16 17.37
N LEU A 583 -5.52 3.56 18.50
CA LEU A 583 -4.70 3.62 19.70
C LEU A 583 -3.79 2.39 19.76
N ASP A 584 -2.58 2.53 19.21
CA ASP A 584 -1.53 1.53 19.25
C ASP A 584 -0.16 2.19 19.48
N THR A 585 0.86 1.39 19.81
CA THR A 585 2.20 1.90 20.17
C THR A 585 2.83 2.71 19.04
N VAL A 586 2.60 2.29 17.79
CA VAL A 586 3.20 2.89 16.59
C VAL A 586 2.55 4.24 16.28
N LYS A 587 1.23 4.38 16.47
CA LYS A 587 0.51 5.65 16.29
C LYS A 587 0.88 6.69 17.34
N ASN A 588 1.38 6.28 18.50
CA ASN A 588 2.05 7.17 19.47
C ASN A 588 1.19 8.36 19.93
N ILE A 589 -0.12 8.17 20.06
CA ILE A 589 -1.05 9.17 20.59
C ILE A 589 -0.74 9.49 22.05
N SER A 590 -0.29 8.48 22.82
CA SER A 590 0.22 8.69 24.18
C SER A 590 1.48 9.56 24.21
N GLY A 591 2.37 9.43 23.22
CA GLY A 591 3.54 10.30 23.06
C GLY A 591 3.13 11.76 22.87
N LEU A 592 2.22 12.05 21.94
CA LEU A 592 1.68 13.41 21.74
C LEU A 592 1.06 13.98 23.02
N THR A 593 0.30 13.17 23.74
CA THR A 593 -0.31 13.56 25.02
C THR A 593 0.75 13.90 26.07
N GLU A 594 1.84 13.14 26.12
CA GLU A 594 2.99 13.43 26.98
C GLU A 594 3.71 14.73 26.58
N TRP A 595 3.95 14.95 25.28
CA TRP A 595 4.63 16.15 24.77
C TRP A 595 3.84 17.41 25.13
N TYR A 596 2.52 17.37 24.91
CA TYR A 596 1.60 18.44 25.28
C TYR A 596 1.56 18.67 26.79
N GLY A 597 1.50 17.59 27.59
CA GLY A 597 1.47 17.70 29.06
C GLY A 597 2.73 18.35 29.66
N LYS A 598 3.91 18.03 29.10
CA LYS A 598 5.20 18.62 29.49
C LYS A 598 5.34 20.09 29.07
N ASN A 599 4.81 20.47 27.90
CA ASN A 599 5.00 21.79 27.33
C ASN A 599 3.92 22.79 27.80
N LYS A 600 4.19 23.49 28.92
CA LYS A 600 3.27 24.50 29.47
C LYS A 600 2.94 25.62 28.48
N ARG A 601 3.93 26.07 27.69
CA ARG A 601 3.75 27.10 26.65
C ARG A 601 2.72 26.66 25.61
N LEU A 602 2.79 25.40 25.16
CA LEU A 602 1.82 24.86 24.21
C LEU A 602 0.39 24.81 24.78
N ARG A 603 0.23 24.43 26.05
CA ARG A 603 -1.08 24.39 26.77
C ARG A 603 -1.71 25.77 26.96
N GLU A 604 -0.89 26.82 27.01
CA GLU A 604 -1.38 28.20 27.08
C GLU A 604 -2.03 28.61 25.74
N PHE A 605 -1.45 28.19 24.61
CA PHE A 605 -1.92 28.58 23.29
C PHE A 605 -3.12 27.77 22.76
N ALA A 606 -3.19 26.46 23.03
CA ALA A 606 -4.17 25.58 22.41
C ALA A 606 -4.68 24.50 23.35
N ASN A 607 -5.85 23.94 23.04
CA ASN A 607 -6.38 22.72 23.64
C ASN A 607 -5.93 21.49 22.86
N LEU A 608 -5.82 20.32 23.51
CA LEU A 608 -5.53 19.05 22.83
C LEU A 608 -6.80 18.18 22.76
N VAL A 609 -7.17 17.76 21.55
CA VAL A 609 -8.27 16.82 21.28
C VAL A 609 -7.72 15.61 20.54
N VAL A 610 -7.90 14.43 21.10
CA VAL A 610 -7.48 13.16 20.48
C VAL A 610 -8.68 12.24 20.29
N VAL A 611 -8.85 11.71 19.08
CA VAL A 611 -9.83 10.67 18.74
C VAL A 611 -9.06 9.37 18.55
N ALA A 612 -9.08 8.49 19.55
CA ALA A 612 -8.29 7.26 19.48
C ALA A 612 -8.82 6.14 20.37
N GLY A 613 -9.00 4.96 19.76
CA GLY A 613 -9.29 3.70 20.47
C GLY A 613 -10.54 3.74 21.36
N LEU A 614 -10.59 2.79 22.28
CA LEU A 614 -11.59 2.73 23.35
C LEU A 614 -11.08 3.46 24.61
N LEU A 615 -12.00 3.91 25.48
CA LEU A 615 -11.64 4.67 26.69
C LEU A 615 -11.36 3.79 27.92
N ASP A 616 -11.87 2.54 27.90
CA ASP A 616 -11.73 1.58 29.00
C ASP A 616 -11.03 0.29 28.53
N THR A 617 -10.04 -0.12 29.32
CA THR A 617 -9.32 -1.39 29.18
C THR A 617 -10.24 -2.61 29.15
N SER A 618 -11.37 -2.60 29.86
CA SER A 618 -12.29 -3.74 29.94
C SER A 618 -12.99 -4.04 28.61
N LYS A 619 -13.09 -3.04 27.74
CA LYS A 619 -13.79 -3.13 26.44
C LYS A 619 -12.86 -3.55 25.30
N SER A 620 -11.55 -3.43 25.48
CA SER A 620 -10.57 -3.87 24.48
C SER A 620 -10.12 -5.31 24.71
N LYS A 621 -9.88 -6.03 23.61
CA LYS A 621 -9.23 -7.34 23.60
C LYS A 621 -7.79 -7.28 23.08
N ASP A 622 -7.37 -6.11 22.61
CA ASP A 622 -6.04 -5.89 22.06
C ASP A 622 -5.06 -5.45 23.16
N ARG A 623 -3.91 -6.14 23.24
CA ARG A 623 -2.96 -5.92 24.33
C ARG A 623 -2.24 -4.57 24.21
N GLU A 624 -1.96 -4.11 22.99
CA GLU A 624 -1.32 -2.81 22.79
C GLU A 624 -2.29 -1.68 23.14
N GLU A 625 -3.52 -1.76 22.66
CA GLU A 625 -4.57 -0.78 22.97
C GLU A 625 -4.81 -0.72 24.49
N ILE A 626 -4.92 -1.87 25.19
CA ILE A 626 -5.06 -1.89 26.66
C ILE A 626 -3.90 -1.16 27.35
N ASN A 627 -2.67 -1.38 26.90
CA ASN A 627 -1.50 -0.73 27.50
C ASN A 627 -1.47 0.77 27.22
N GLU A 628 -1.82 1.18 26.00
CA GLU A 628 -1.90 2.58 25.62
C GLU A 628 -3.05 3.30 26.34
N ILE A 629 -4.21 2.66 26.56
CA ILE A 629 -5.30 3.18 27.40
C ILE A 629 -4.80 3.47 28.81
N LYS A 630 -4.11 2.51 29.45
CA LYS A 630 -3.54 2.70 30.79
C LYS A 630 -2.56 3.86 30.83
N LYS A 631 -1.72 3.97 29.80
CA LYS A 631 -0.75 5.06 29.67
C LYS A 631 -1.43 6.41 29.50
N MET A 632 -2.47 6.51 28.66
CA MET A 632 -3.27 7.73 28.48
C MET A 632 -3.88 8.22 29.80
N HIS A 633 -4.54 7.34 30.56
CA HIS A 633 -5.09 7.67 31.89
C HIS A 633 -3.99 8.16 32.85
N SER A 634 -2.87 7.45 32.91
CA SER A 634 -1.73 7.84 33.76
C SER A 634 -1.15 9.21 33.38
N LEU A 635 -1.05 9.53 32.07
CA LEU A 635 -0.56 10.82 31.59
C LEU A 635 -1.53 11.96 31.92
N MET A 636 -2.84 11.72 31.80
CA MET A 636 -3.87 12.70 32.16
C MET A 636 -3.78 13.11 33.63
N GLU A 637 -3.60 12.14 34.53
CA GLU A 637 -3.42 12.38 35.96
C GLU A 637 -2.09 13.07 36.24
N LYS A 638 -0.98 12.51 35.73
CA LYS A 638 0.39 13.00 35.96
C LYS A 638 0.57 14.47 35.57
N TYR A 639 0.01 14.88 34.44
CA TYR A 639 0.16 16.25 33.92
C TYR A 639 -1.04 17.16 34.20
N GLN A 640 -2.03 16.67 34.95
CA GLN A 640 -3.26 17.40 35.31
C GLN A 640 -3.92 18.03 34.08
N LEU A 641 -4.31 17.19 33.12
CA LEU A 641 -4.76 17.64 31.81
C LEU A 641 -6.26 18.04 31.75
N LYS A 642 -7.03 17.83 32.83
CA LYS A 642 -8.43 18.27 32.89
C LYS A 642 -8.55 19.78 32.62
N GLY A 643 -9.51 20.16 31.78
CA GLY A 643 -9.70 21.54 31.32
C GLY A 643 -8.89 21.95 30.07
N HIS A 644 -7.88 21.16 29.69
CA HIS A 644 -7.00 21.43 28.54
C HIS A 644 -7.00 20.30 27.49
N PHE A 645 -7.65 19.19 27.80
CA PHE A 645 -7.56 17.94 27.04
C PHE A 645 -8.92 17.25 26.94
N ARG A 646 -9.19 16.72 25.76
CA ARG A 646 -10.38 15.93 25.45
C ARG A 646 -9.97 14.66 24.70
N TRP A 647 -10.28 13.50 25.26
CA TRP A 647 -10.09 12.21 24.61
C TRP A 647 -11.44 11.65 24.20
N ILE A 648 -11.60 11.40 22.90
CA ILE A 648 -12.81 10.91 22.27
C ILE A 648 -12.55 9.47 21.77
N ALA A 649 -13.54 8.59 21.95
CA ALA A 649 -13.51 7.22 21.45
C ALA A 649 -13.51 7.18 19.91
N ALA A 650 -13.05 6.07 19.34
CA ALA A 650 -12.98 5.88 17.89
C ALA A 650 -14.32 6.19 17.18
N GLN A 651 -14.24 6.93 16.07
CA GLN A 651 -15.39 7.41 15.32
C GLN A 651 -15.54 6.66 13.99
N THR A 652 -16.74 6.16 13.69
CA THR A 652 -17.00 5.32 12.50
C THR A 652 -17.72 6.04 11.36
N ASP A 653 -18.41 7.14 11.62
CA ASP A 653 -19.10 7.93 10.59
C ASP A 653 -18.14 8.90 9.89
N ARG A 654 -17.76 8.56 8.65
CA ARG A 654 -16.85 9.38 7.83
C ARG A 654 -17.39 10.79 7.54
N TYR A 655 -18.71 10.98 7.40
CA TYR A 655 -19.28 12.31 7.12
C TYR A 655 -19.19 13.22 8.34
N ARG A 656 -19.49 12.68 9.53
CA ARG A 656 -19.27 13.39 10.80
C ARG A 656 -17.79 13.70 11.02
N ASN A 657 -16.89 12.75 10.72
CA ASN A 657 -15.44 12.96 10.82
C ASN A 657 -14.95 14.07 9.88
N GLY A 658 -15.42 14.09 8.62
CA GLY A 658 -15.12 15.17 7.68
C GLY A 658 -15.56 16.55 8.22
N GLU A 659 -16.74 16.63 8.83
CA GLU A 659 -17.21 17.88 9.44
C GLU A 659 -16.43 18.24 10.70
N LEU A 660 -16.02 17.25 11.52
CA LEU A 660 -15.16 17.46 12.69
C LEU A 660 -13.82 18.11 12.31
N TYR A 661 -13.13 17.63 11.27
CA TYR A 661 -11.92 18.29 10.75
C TYR A 661 -12.16 19.76 10.38
N ARG A 662 -13.30 20.06 9.74
CA ARG A 662 -13.67 21.43 9.35
C ARG A 662 -14.02 22.31 10.55
N CYS A 663 -14.68 21.77 11.57
CA CYS A 663 -14.95 22.47 12.82
C CYS A 663 -13.64 22.80 13.58
N VAL A 664 -12.67 21.89 13.59
CA VAL A 664 -11.32 22.17 14.12
C VAL A 664 -10.62 23.28 13.31
N ALA A 665 -10.75 23.28 11.98
CA ALA A 665 -10.20 24.35 11.15
C ALA A 665 -10.86 25.72 11.41
N ASP A 666 -12.16 25.74 11.76
CA ASP A 666 -12.85 26.97 12.14
C ASP A 666 -12.21 27.62 13.39
N THR A 667 -11.75 26.81 14.37
CA THR A 667 -11.03 27.29 15.58
C THR A 667 -9.58 27.73 15.32
N LYS A 668 -9.12 27.72 14.06
CA LYS A 668 -7.72 27.96 13.69
C LYS A 668 -6.77 26.95 14.34
N GLY A 669 -7.27 25.73 14.56
CA GLY A 669 -6.50 24.60 15.06
C GLY A 669 -5.48 24.05 14.06
N VAL A 670 -4.86 22.93 14.43
CA VAL A 670 -3.91 22.18 13.59
C VAL A 670 -4.16 20.68 13.72
N PHE A 671 -3.77 19.91 12.71
CA PHE A 671 -3.71 18.45 12.81
C PHE A 671 -2.31 18.00 13.20
N VAL A 672 -2.19 16.99 14.07
CA VAL A 672 -0.92 16.38 14.45
C VAL A 672 -0.98 14.87 14.25
N GLN A 673 -0.05 14.33 13.47
CA GLN A 673 0.20 12.90 13.33
C GLN A 673 1.55 12.52 13.97
N PRO A 674 1.57 12.06 15.24
CA PRO A 674 2.78 11.82 16.02
C PRO A 674 3.39 10.41 15.87
N ALA A 675 2.93 9.61 14.93
CA ALA A 675 3.34 8.21 14.79
C ALA A 675 4.86 8.03 14.75
N LEU A 676 5.38 7.00 15.43
CA LEU A 676 6.78 6.58 15.37
C LEU A 676 7.19 6.21 13.93
N TYR A 677 6.24 5.67 13.18
CA TYR A 677 6.34 5.43 11.74
C TYR A 677 4.93 5.40 11.15
N GLU A 678 4.73 6.06 10.01
CA GLU A 678 3.46 6.04 9.29
C GLU A 678 3.70 5.60 7.84
N ALA A 679 3.08 4.51 7.41
CA ALA A 679 3.37 3.95 6.08
C ALA A 679 2.91 4.88 4.94
N PHE A 680 1.75 5.53 5.11
CA PHE A 680 1.23 6.51 4.17
C PHE A 680 0.68 7.75 4.88
N GLY A 681 -0.39 7.59 5.66
CA GLY A 681 -1.00 8.68 6.43
C GLY A 681 -2.23 9.30 5.75
N LEU A 682 -3.29 8.51 5.51
CA LEU A 682 -4.55 9.03 4.97
C LEU A 682 -5.11 10.20 5.80
N THR A 683 -4.99 10.16 7.13
CA THR A 683 -5.46 11.23 8.01
C THR A 683 -4.74 12.56 7.78
N VAL A 684 -3.47 12.53 7.32
CA VAL A 684 -2.73 13.73 6.90
C VAL A 684 -3.39 14.34 5.66
N ILE A 685 -3.76 13.52 4.68
CA ILE A 685 -4.45 13.94 3.45
C ILE A 685 -5.86 14.44 3.74
N GLU A 686 -6.60 13.77 4.63
CA GLU A 686 -7.94 14.19 5.06
C GLU A 686 -7.90 15.58 5.73
N ALA A 687 -6.97 15.78 6.67
CA ALA A 687 -6.77 17.06 7.35
C ALA A 687 -6.41 18.18 6.35
N MET A 688 -5.45 17.92 5.46
CA MET A 688 -5.02 18.88 4.45
C MET A 688 -6.15 19.20 3.45
N ASN A 689 -6.96 18.21 3.05
CA ASN A 689 -8.15 18.43 2.20
C ASN A 689 -9.20 19.34 2.87
N CYS A 690 -9.30 19.31 4.20
CA CYS A 690 -10.19 20.19 4.96
C CYS A 690 -9.60 21.61 5.15
N GLY A 691 -8.36 21.83 4.73
CA GLY A 691 -7.62 23.08 4.91
C GLY A 691 -7.09 23.25 6.34
N LEU A 692 -6.86 22.15 7.07
CA LEU A 692 -6.27 22.18 8.40
C LEU A 692 -4.74 22.09 8.27
N PRO A 693 -3.95 23.09 8.76
CA PRO A 693 -2.50 22.98 8.78
C PRO A 693 -2.04 21.75 9.56
N THR A 694 -1.08 21.02 9.01
CA THR A 694 -0.70 19.70 9.52
C THR A 694 0.76 19.62 9.95
N PHE A 695 0.99 19.01 11.11
CA PHE A 695 2.27 18.55 11.62
C PHE A 695 2.28 17.03 11.57
N ALA A 696 3.21 16.42 10.83
CA ALA A 696 3.27 14.97 10.73
C ALA A 696 4.67 14.43 10.92
N THR A 697 4.76 13.18 11.37
CA THR A 697 6.01 12.45 11.52
C THR A 697 6.88 12.53 10.26
N ASN A 698 8.19 12.74 10.44
CA ASN A 698 9.17 12.62 9.36
C ASN A 698 9.54 11.16 9.04
N GLN A 699 8.89 10.19 9.69
CA GLN A 699 9.15 8.77 9.51
C GLN A 699 8.05 8.12 8.65
N GLY A 700 8.38 7.87 7.38
CA GLY A 700 7.53 7.15 6.42
C GLY A 700 6.78 8.06 5.45
N GLY A 701 5.58 7.67 5.04
CA GLY A 701 4.78 8.33 4.00
C GLY A 701 4.50 9.82 4.20
N PRO A 702 4.19 10.32 5.42
CA PRO A 702 3.95 11.75 5.62
C PRO A 702 5.14 12.65 5.26
N ALA A 703 6.37 12.13 5.32
CA ALA A 703 7.58 12.84 4.93
C ALA A 703 7.63 13.18 3.42
N GLU A 704 6.84 12.46 2.60
CA GLU A 704 6.65 12.74 1.18
C GLU A 704 5.41 13.60 0.92
N ILE A 705 4.36 13.42 1.73
CA ILE A 705 3.11 14.19 1.59
C ILE A 705 3.35 15.67 1.87
N ILE A 706 4.04 15.97 2.97
CA ILE A 706 4.32 17.33 3.42
C ILE A 706 5.66 17.80 2.83
N ILE A 707 5.67 19.05 2.37
CA ILE A 707 6.89 19.79 2.09
C ILE A 707 7.12 20.68 3.32
N ASP A 708 8.09 20.31 4.15
CA ASP A 708 8.35 20.97 5.44
C ASP A 708 8.53 22.49 5.29
N GLY A 709 7.78 23.26 6.10
CA GLY A 709 7.78 24.71 6.07
C GLY A 709 7.05 25.35 4.87
N VAL A 710 6.47 24.54 3.97
CA VAL A 710 5.71 25.01 2.79
C VAL A 710 4.24 24.61 2.88
N SER A 711 3.93 23.30 2.84
CA SER A 711 2.55 22.78 2.87
C SER A 711 2.12 22.23 4.23
N GLY A 712 3.04 22.21 5.19
CA GLY A 712 2.88 21.71 6.56
C GLY A 712 4.23 21.64 7.26
N PHE A 713 4.32 20.86 8.33
CA PHE A 713 5.56 20.70 9.10
C PHE A 713 5.88 19.26 9.41
N HIS A 714 7.16 18.93 9.40
CA HIS A 714 7.69 17.68 9.90
C HIS A 714 8.00 17.77 11.40
N ILE A 715 7.62 16.71 12.13
CA ILE A 715 7.97 16.49 13.53
C ILE A 715 8.74 15.17 13.68
N ASP A 716 9.72 15.12 14.57
CA ASP A 716 10.46 13.89 14.88
C ASP A 716 9.80 13.23 16.11
N PRO A 717 9.19 12.04 15.94
CA PRO A 717 8.51 11.37 17.05
C PRO A 717 9.47 10.90 18.16
N ASN A 718 10.78 10.86 17.90
CA ASN A 718 11.81 10.56 18.90
C ASN A 718 12.25 11.80 19.69
N ASN A 719 11.87 13.00 19.25
CA ASN A 719 12.16 14.27 19.92
C ASN A 719 10.88 15.07 20.18
N GLY A 720 10.13 14.63 21.19
CA GLY A 720 8.87 15.27 21.59
C GLY A 720 9.01 16.71 22.09
N GLU A 721 10.16 17.08 22.65
CA GLU A 721 10.42 18.45 23.10
C GLU A 721 10.54 19.40 21.91
N GLU A 722 11.39 19.07 20.93
CA GLU A 722 11.49 19.84 19.67
C GLU A 722 10.14 19.89 18.95
N SER A 723 9.46 18.75 18.84
CA SER A 723 8.18 18.64 18.16
C SER A 723 7.09 19.51 18.81
N SER A 724 6.95 19.47 20.14
CA SER A 724 5.99 20.33 20.85
C SER A 724 6.34 21.81 20.79
N ASN A 725 7.63 22.16 20.83
CA ASN A 725 8.08 23.53 20.67
C ASN A 725 7.79 24.07 19.27
N LYS A 726 7.98 23.26 18.22
CA LYS A 726 7.65 23.64 16.84
C LYS A 726 6.15 23.95 16.67
N ILE A 727 5.28 23.17 17.33
CA ILE A 727 3.83 23.44 17.34
C ILE A 727 3.53 24.74 18.12
N ALA A 728 4.17 24.95 19.28
CA ALA A 728 3.97 26.17 20.07
C ALA A 728 4.42 27.43 19.29
N ASP A 729 5.57 27.37 18.63
CA ASP A 729 6.11 28.47 17.81
C ASP A 729 5.15 28.82 16.64
N PHE A 730 4.48 27.82 16.07
CA PHE A 730 3.46 28.04 15.04
C PHE A 730 2.26 28.81 15.60
N PHE A 731 1.72 28.42 16.75
CA PHE A 731 0.59 29.13 17.36
C PHE A 731 0.99 30.53 17.82
N GLU A 732 2.20 30.72 18.33
CA GLU A 732 2.74 32.03 18.69
C GLU A 732 2.78 32.98 17.48
N LYS A 733 3.26 32.49 16.33
CA LYS A 733 3.22 33.25 15.07
C LYS A 733 1.79 33.54 14.62
N CYS A 734 0.87 32.58 14.71
CA CYS A 734 -0.53 32.78 14.35
C CYS A 734 -1.23 33.81 15.25
N LYS A 735 -0.84 33.92 16.51
CA LYS A 735 -1.34 34.93 17.45
C LYS A 735 -0.87 36.34 17.06
N GLY A 736 0.35 36.47 16.54
CA GLY A 736 0.88 37.72 16.01
C GLY A 736 0.33 38.08 14.63
N ASP A 737 0.06 37.07 13.79
CA ASP A 737 -0.44 37.21 12.42
C ASP A 737 -1.31 36.00 12.00
N VAL A 738 -2.63 36.19 11.96
CA VAL A 738 -3.60 35.16 11.56
C VAL A 738 -3.41 34.74 10.10
N SER A 739 -2.85 35.60 9.23
CA SER A 739 -2.57 35.26 7.83
C SER A 739 -1.54 34.13 7.70
N TYR A 740 -0.68 33.96 8.71
CA TYR A 740 0.26 32.85 8.78
C TYR A 740 -0.45 31.49 8.78
N TRP A 741 -1.55 31.35 9.52
CA TRP A 741 -2.36 30.12 9.51
C TRP A 741 -2.97 29.86 8.11
N HIS A 742 -3.51 30.91 7.50
CA HIS A 742 -4.12 30.83 6.16
C HIS A 742 -3.11 30.44 5.08
N LYS A 743 -1.87 30.92 5.18
CA LYS A 743 -0.78 30.52 4.28
C LYS A 743 -0.60 29.00 4.24
N PHE A 744 -0.49 28.36 5.41
CA PHE A 744 -0.31 26.91 5.49
C PHE A 744 -1.58 26.13 5.14
N SER A 745 -2.76 26.66 5.48
CA SER A 745 -4.05 26.09 5.06
C SER A 745 -4.16 26.03 3.53
N THR A 746 -3.87 27.14 2.84
CA THR A 746 -3.92 27.22 1.38
C THR A 746 -2.82 26.38 0.73
N ALA A 747 -1.58 26.43 1.24
CA ALA A 747 -0.48 25.64 0.70
C ALA A 747 -0.71 24.13 0.86
N GLY A 748 -1.31 23.70 1.98
CA GLY A 748 -1.73 22.32 2.20
C GLY A 748 -2.78 21.87 1.18
N LEU A 749 -3.79 22.71 0.90
CA LEU A 749 -4.80 22.44 -0.12
C LEU A 749 -4.19 22.31 -1.53
N VAL A 750 -3.31 23.24 -1.93
CA VAL A 750 -2.61 23.19 -3.22
C VAL A 750 -1.83 21.89 -3.36
N ARG A 751 -1.05 21.51 -2.33
CA ARG A 751 -0.29 20.25 -2.31
C ARG A 751 -1.18 19.03 -2.56
N ILE A 752 -2.37 18.99 -1.96
CA ILE A 752 -3.31 17.89 -2.18
C ILE A 752 -3.83 17.88 -3.60
N TYR A 753 -4.32 19.02 -4.11
CA TYR A 753 -4.89 19.09 -5.46
C TYR A 753 -3.87 18.78 -6.57
N GLU A 754 -2.58 18.99 -6.32
CA GLU A 754 -1.50 18.69 -7.26
C GLU A 754 -1.02 17.23 -7.23
N SER A 755 -1.23 16.50 -6.13
CA SER A 755 -0.55 15.21 -5.90
C SER A 755 -1.40 14.07 -5.34
N TYR A 756 -2.41 14.37 -4.51
CA TYR A 756 -3.11 13.38 -3.67
C TYR A 756 -4.62 13.41 -3.89
N THR A 757 -5.05 13.23 -5.14
CA THR A 757 -6.47 13.10 -5.49
C THR A 757 -6.72 11.81 -6.27
N TRP A 758 -7.91 11.23 -6.07
CA TRP A 758 -8.35 10.07 -6.82
C TRP A 758 -8.47 10.34 -8.33
N LYS A 759 -8.72 11.58 -8.74
CA LYS A 759 -8.69 11.99 -10.15
C LYS A 759 -7.31 11.86 -10.78
N ILE A 760 -6.26 12.32 -10.09
CA ILE A 760 -4.86 12.17 -10.55
C ILE A 760 -4.50 10.69 -10.59
N TYR A 761 -4.91 9.94 -9.57
CA TYR A 761 -4.71 8.49 -9.49
C TYR A 761 -5.30 7.77 -10.72
N ALA A 762 -6.60 7.96 -10.98
CA ALA A 762 -7.32 7.32 -12.08
C ALA A 762 -6.67 7.65 -13.43
N ASN A 763 -6.30 8.92 -13.62
CA ASN A 763 -5.59 9.36 -14.82
C ASN A 763 -4.27 8.62 -15.04
N LYS A 764 -3.43 8.56 -14.00
CA LYS A 764 -2.15 7.85 -14.03
C LYS A 764 -2.36 6.35 -14.27
N ALA A 765 -3.29 5.70 -13.57
CA ALA A 765 -3.55 4.26 -13.70
C ALA A 765 -3.97 3.86 -15.12
N LEU A 766 -4.88 4.60 -15.73
CA LEU A 766 -5.32 4.36 -17.11
C LEU A 766 -4.21 4.64 -18.13
N SER A 767 -3.45 5.73 -17.95
CA SER A 767 -2.31 6.04 -18.81
C SER A 767 -1.20 4.98 -18.72
N MET A 768 -0.94 4.43 -17.52
CA MET A 768 -0.05 3.28 -17.35
C MET A 768 -0.57 2.06 -18.12
N GLY A 769 -1.84 1.70 -17.97
CA GLY A 769 -2.44 0.58 -18.72
C GLY A 769 -2.22 0.69 -20.23
N ALA A 770 -2.36 1.89 -20.81
CA ALA A 770 -2.14 2.13 -22.22
C ALA A 770 -0.65 2.03 -22.63
N ILE A 771 0.23 2.77 -21.93
CA ILE A 771 1.66 2.84 -22.26
C ILE A 771 2.35 1.48 -22.06
N TYR A 772 2.12 0.82 -20.92
CA TYR A 772 2.70 -0.49 -20.65
C TYR A 772 2.07 -1.59 -21.51
N GLY A 773 0.79 -1.44 -21.89
CA GLY A 773 0.14 -2.31 -22.87
C GLY A 773 0.82 -2.26 -24.24
N PHE A 774 1.14 -1.06 -24.73
CA PHE A 774 1.90 -0.89 -25.96
C PHE A 774 3.33 -1.43 -25.82
N TRP A 775 4.04 -1.07 -24.74
CA TRP A 775 5.39 -1.58 -24.46
C TRP A 775 5.46 -3.11 -24.45
N ARG A 776 4.44 -3.76 -23.88
CA ARG A 776 4.34 -5.22 -23.83
C ARG A 776 4.24 -5.84 -25.23
N GLN A 777 3.56 -5.20 -26.17
CA GLN A 777 3.50 -5.67 -27.55
C GLN A 777 4.84 -5.54 -28.26
N LEU A 778 5.55 -4.42 -28.07
CA LEU A 778 6.88 -4.20 -28.67
C LEU A 778 7.95 -5.18 -28.17
N ASN A 779 7.85 -5.65 -26.92
CA ASN A 779 8.87 -6.49 -26.28
C ASN A 779 8.41 -7.93 -26.03
N LYS A 780 7.50 -8.43 -26.85
CA LYS A 780 6.92 -9.76 -26.67
C LYS A 780 8.00 -10.85 -26.66
N ASP A 781 8.98 -10.75 -27.55
CA ASP A 781 10.02 -11.78 -27.72
C ASP A 781 11.08 -11.71 -26.61
N GLU A 782 11.50 -10.51 -26.24
CA GLU A 782 12.47 -10.29 -25.14
C GLU A 782 11.94 -10.80 -23.79
N LYS A 783 10.61 -10.79 -23.57
CA LYS A 783 9.98 -11.26 -22.32
C LYS A 783 9.77 -12.78 -22.22
N GLN A 784 9.94 -13.55 -23.31
CA GLN A 784 9.58 -14.98 -23.29
C GLN A 784 10.41 -15.78 -22.29
N ALA A 785 11.72 -15.53 -22.22
CA ALA A 785 12.61 -16.23 -21.29
C ALA A 785 12.17 -16.00 -19.83
N LYS A 786 11.90 -14.74 -19.46
CA LYS A 786 11.40 -14.38 -18.13
C LYS A 786 10.08 -15.05 -17.79
N GLN A 787 9.14 -15.09 -18.74
CA GLN A 787 7.86 -15.78 -18.56
C GLN A 787 8.04 -17.29 -18.32
N ARG A 788 8.93 -17.96 -19.06
CA ARG A 788 9.21 -19.39 -18.84
C ARG A 788 9.87 -19.65 -17.49
N TYR A 789 10.79 -18.79 -17.08
CA TYR A 789 11.42 -18.87 -15.77
C TYR A 789 10.40 -18.74 -14.63
N ILE A 790 9.50 -17.75 -14.71
CA ILE A 790 8.39 -17.58 -13.74
C ILE A 790 7.45 -18.79 -13.76
N GLN A 791 7.09 -19.31 -14.93
CA GLN A 791 6.25 -20.50 -15.04
C GLN A 791 6.90 -21.72 -14.38
N MET A 792 8.19 -21.95 -14.61
CA MET A 792 8.94 -23.03 -13.96
C MET A 792 8.93 -22.84 -12.44
N PHE A 793 9.21 -21.62 -11.97
CA PHE A 793 9.23 -21.30 -10.54
C PHE A 793 7.86 -21.49 -9.88
N TYR A 794 6.78 -21.03 -10.52
CA TYR A 794 5.41 -21.29 -10.04
C TYR A 794 5.09 -22.79 -9.95
N ASN A 795 5.40 -23.54 -11.00
CA ASN A 795 5.03 -24.96 -11.10
C ASN A 795 5.86 -25.85 -10.16
N LEU A 796 7.16 -25.57 -10.01
CA LEU A 796 8.08 -26.45 -9.28
C LEU A 796 8.35 -25.99 -7.84
N GLN A 797 8.18 -24.70 -7.53
CA GLN A 797 8.36 -24.19 -6.16
C GLN A 797 7.00 -23.91 -5.51
N PHE A 798 6.24 -22.94 -6.04
CA PHE A 798 5.01 -22.50 -5.39
C PHE A 798 3.96 -23.62 -5.22
N ARG A 799 3.66 -24.39 -6.28
CA ARG A 799 2.71 -25.52 -6.17
C ARG A 799 3.15 -26.59 -5.16
N ASN A 800 4.44 -26.85 -5.04
CA ASN A 800 4.97 -27.81 -4.08
C ASN A 800 4.82 -27.32 -2.63
N LEU A 801 5.06 -26.02 -2.39
CA LEU A 801 4.79 -25.40 -1.08
C LEU A 801 3.31 -25.51 -0.70
N VAL A 802 2.41 -25.20 -1.63
CA VAL A 802 0.97 -25.33 -1.43
C VAL A 802 0.55 -26.78 -1.14
N THR A 803 1.18 -27.76 -1.79
CA THR A 803 0.91 -29.18 -1.54
C THR A 803 1.32 -29.59 -0.13
N LYS A 804 2.50 -29.14 0.35
CA LYS A 804 2.96 -29.38 1.73
C LYS A 804 2.02 -28.74 2.76
N MET A 805 1.56 -27.52 2.49
CA MET A 805 0.59 -26.82 3.33
C MET A 805 -0.71 -27.62 3.48
N ARG A 806 -1.27 -28.17 2.38
CA ARG A 806 -2.46 -29.04 2.43
C ARG A 806 -2.23 -30.28 3.30
N ALA A 807 -1.09 -30.96 3.15
CA ALA A 807 -0.76 -32.13 3.96
C ALA A 807 -0.74 -31.80 5.47
N SER A 808 -0.08 -30.70 5.86
CA SER A 808 -0.01 -30.25 7.26
C SER A 808 -1.38 -29.90 7.86
N SER A 809 -2.28 -29.30 7.07
CA SER A 809 -3.65 -29.00 7.52
C SER A 809 -4.52 -30.26 7.74
N THR A 810 -4.20 -31.35 7.03
CA THR A 810 -4.93 -32.63 7.13
C THR A 810 -4.47 -33.42 8.38
N GLU A 811 -3.18 -33.34 8.71
CA GLU A 811 -2.62 -33.91 9.94
C GLU A 811 -3.07 -33.15 11.20
N ALA A 812 -3.18 -31.81 11.14
CA ALA A 812 -3.73 -31.00 12.23
C ALA A 812 -5.19 -31.38 12.58
N THR A 813 -6.02 -31.71 11.57
CA THR A 813 -7.38 -32.22 11.80
C THR A 813 -7.47 -33.64 12.40
N GLN A 814 -6.38 -34.39 12.48
CA GLN A 814 -6.35 -35.66 13.23
C GLN A 814 -6.08 -35.46 14.73
N TYR A 815 -5.45 -34.36 15.14
CA TYR A 815 -5.15 -34.07 16.55
C TYR A 815 -6.29 -33.33 17.29
N ASP A 816 -7.25 -32.72 16.58
CA ASP A 816 -8.47 -32.14 17.18
C ASP A 816 -9.59 -33.18 17.46
N LYS A 817 -9.34 -34.47 17.23
CA LYS A 817 -10.16 -35.54 17.81
C LYS A 817 -9.73 -35.78 19.26
N VAL A 818 -10.20 -34.92 20.15
CA VAL A 818 -10.27 -35.26 21.59
C VAL A 818 -10.94 -36.64 21.72
N PRO A 819 -10.36 -37.63 22.42
CA PRO A 819 -11.03 -38.89 22.65
C PRO A 819 -12.28 -38.61 23.47
N LYS A 820 -13.45 -39.06 22.98
CA LYS A 820 -14.64 -39.13 23.83
C LYS A 820 -14.27 -39.91 25.08
N LYS A 821 -14.18 -39.24 26.23
CA LYS A 821 -14.15 -39.91 27.54
C LYS A 821 -15.39 -40.78 27.63
N GLU A 822 -15.21 -42.09 27.62
CA GLU A 822 -16.20 -43.03 28.12
C GLU A 822 -16.49 -42.65 29.58
N MET A 823 -17.75 -42.32 29.87
CA MET A 823 -18.23 -42.14 31.23
C MET A 823 -18.19 -43.52 31.91
N THR A 824 -17.15 -43.77 32.69
CA THR A 824 -17.11 -44.87 33.65
C THR A 824 -18.12 -44.59 34.76
N ALA A 825 -19.03 -45.55 34.97
CA ALA A 825 -20.04 -45.51 36.01
C ALA A 825 -19.41 -45.43 37.41
N VAL A 826 -19.81 -44.42 38.18
CA VAL A 826 -19.40 -44.22 39.57
C VAL A 826 -20.15 -45.21 40.46
N LYS A 827 -19.40 -46.04 41.21
CA LYS A 827 -19.93 -46.90 42.29
C LYS A 827 -20.30 -46.04 43.52
N PRO A 828 -21.40 -46.35 44.23
CA PRO A 828 -21.80 -45.60 45.42
C PRO A 828 -21.01 -46.05 46.66
N LEU A 829 -20.60 -45.09 47.48
CA LEU A 829 -20.02 -45.28 48.82
C LEU A 829 -21.08 -45.05 49.92
N PRO A 830 -20.94 -45.68 51.10
CA PRO A 830 -22.06 -45.97 52.00
C PRO A 830 -22.39 -44.85 52.99
N GLN A 831 -23.68 -44.80 53.34
CA GLN A 831 -24.29 -43.93 54.35
C GLN A 831 -23.90 -44.33 55.77
N GLN A 832 -23.74 -43.34 56.67
CA GLN A 832 -23.96 -43.45 58.12
C GLN A 832 -24.04 -42.05 58.79
N PRO A 833 -24.59 -41.90 60.02
CA PRO A 833 -25.96 -41.41 60.16
C PRO A 833 -26.12 -40.09 60.93
N SER A 834 -27.33 -39.54 60.77
CA SER A 834 -28.05 -38.51 61.51
C SER A 834 -27.55 -38.04 62.89
N SER A 835 -27.54 -36.71 63.07
CA SER A 835 -27.95 -36.07 64.32
C SER A 835 -28.85 -34.86 64.04
N ILE A 836 -29.76 -34.63 64.99
CA ILE A 836 -31.02 -33.90 64.92
C ILE A 836 -30.86 -32.48 65.48
N GLN A 837 -31.52 -31.49 64.88
CA GLN A 837 -32.32 -30.38 65.49
C GLN A 837 -32.55 -29.28 64.43
N ARG A 838 -33.73 -29.17 63.80
CA ARG A 838 -35.00 -28.51 64.19
C ARG A 838 -35.05 -26.98 64.01
N GLN A 839 -36.02 -26.59 63.16
CA GLN A 839 -36.85 -25.36 63.16
C GLN A 839 -36.19 -24.05 62.67
N ALA A 840 -36.85 -23.18 61.91
CA ALA A 840 -38.15 -23.20 61.21
C ALA A 840 -38.23 -21.98 60.26
N ASP A 841 -39.25 -22.03 59.39
CA ASP A 841 -40.06 -20.93 58.87
C ASP A 841 -39.92 -20.43 57.42
N SER A 842 -40.99 -20.77 56.68
CA SER A 842 -41.81 -19.96 55.74
C SER A 842 -41.11 -19.22 54.60
N GLY A 843 -41.60 -19.22 53.36
CA GLY A 843 -42.89 -19.58 52.81
C GLY A 843 -42.91 -19.20 51.32
N LEU A 844 -43.66 -19.97 50.55
CA LEU A 844 -43.81 -19.91 49.10
C LEU A 844 -44.79 -18.81 48.62
N LEU A 845 -44.69 -18.54 47.31
CA LEU A 845 -45.75 -18.27 46.31
C LEU A 845 -46.15 -16.82 45.97
N ARG A 846 -45.86 -16.44 44.72
CA ARG A 846 -46.80 -16.07 43.60
C ARG A 846 -45.97 -15.46 42.44
N SER A 847 -46.22 -15.62 41.14
CA SER A 847 -47.38 -16.00 40.31
C SER A 847 -46.86 -16.32 38.89
N LEU A 848 -47.19 -17.47 38.24
CA LEU A 848 -48.32 -17.74 37.32
C LEU A 848 -48.28 -16.90 36.01
N THR A 849 -48.43 -17.40 34.77
CA THR A 849 -48.66 -18.75 34.21
C THR A 849 -48.61 -18.69 32.67
N ASP A 850 -48.33 -19.84 32.06
CA ASP A 850 -48.67 -20.25 30.70
C ASP A 850 -50.09 -19.84 30.24
N PHE A 851 -50.27 -19.54 28.95
CA PHE A 851 -51.57 -19.73 28.29
C PHE A 851 -51.44 -20.16 26.80
N PHE A 852 -51.58 -21.49 26.61
CA PHE A 852 -52.26 -22.24 25.52
C PHE A 852 -51.70 -22.42 24.09
N GLN A 853 -51.68 -23.71 23.70
CA GLN A 853 -51.80 -24.21 22.32
C GLN A 853 -52.90 -25.30 22.24
N LYS A 854 -53.54 -25.39 21.05
CA LYS A 854 -54.53 -26.37 20.52
C LYS A 854 -56.01 -26.06 20.85
N LYS A 855 -56.96 -25.93 19.91
CA LYS A 855 -57.32 -26.83 18.79
C LYS A 855 -58.48 -26.23 17.94
N ALA A 856 -58.57 -26.65 16.65
CA ALA A 856 -59.77 -26.82 15.79
C ALA A 856 -60.29 -25.60 14.93
N PRO A 857 -61.14 -25.80 13.89
CA PRO A 857 -60.73 -25.99 12.49
C PRO A 857 -61.54 -25.09 11.48
N PRO A 858 -61.83 -25.46 10.21
CA PRO A 858 -61.53 -24.63 9.02
C PRO A 858 -62.74 -23.95 8.37
N THR A 859 -62.52 -22.94 7.50
CA THR A 859 -63.12 -22.81 6.14
C THR A 859 -62.86 -21.46 5.45
N LYS A 860 -62.50 -21.57 4.15
CA LYS A 860 -62.89 -20.78 2.97
C LYS A 860 -62.65 -19.26 2.85
N ALA A 861 -61.92 -18.96 1.76
CA ALA A 861 -62.28 -18.09 0.63
C ALA A 861 -61.79 -16.62 0.59
N SER A 862 -61.22 -16.29 -0.58
CA SER A 862 -61.10 -14.99 -1.28
C SER A 862 -60.40 -13.83 -0.53
N GLY A 863 -59.53 -13.02 -1.11
CA GLY A 863 -59.15 -12.73 -2.49
C GLY A 863 -58.56 -11.31 -2.53
N HIS A 864 -57.70 -11.07 -3.53
CA HIS A 864 -57.26 -9.77 -4.07
C HIS A 864 -56.40 -8.80 -3.23
N GLN A 865 -55.21 -8.50 -3.78
CA GLN A 865 -54.76 -7.20 -4.35
C GLN A 865 -54.44 -6.20 -3.23
N SER A 866 -53.26 -5.59 -3.14
CA SER A 866 -52.35 -5.06 -4.18
C SER A 866 -50.92 -5.01 -3.68
#